data_AF-A0A7R9XS09-F1
#
_entry.id   AF-A0A7R9XS09-F1
#
_cell.length_a   1.000
_cell.length_b   1.000
_cell.length_c   1.000
_cell.angle_alpha   90.00
_cell.angle_beta   90.00
_cell.angle_gamma   90.00
#
_symmetry.space_group_name_H-M   'P 1'
#
loop_
_entity.id
_entity.type
_entity.pdbx_description
1 polymer ?
#
loop_
_entity_poly.entity_id
_entity_poly.type
_entity_poly.pdbx_seq_one_letter_code
_entity_poly.pdbx_strand_id
1 'polypeptide(L)'
;MHDMIDIPSCNAAVVRCMNLSGRDYELVSQTAREIIVRKQEITRKSRRERMAAASRANRMSRDESFSAFAQISLDDAKRKKRSASLSKTSAGSESDLMSNAASDNETSDSNPSFKRYVGNIYLDRHNSITRYQSYSNIDEATDEILDAHTWESLFDSTSETSRTTAIETLFGATGVDTYMIPNAQPEPCACEPEVMRVWLDDTIHLFAPSLGHAVAALPDATANKPKKLHFIISYHRLVGRNDTDIRAAAEAFVTGQYLAGALKCEGLEYVVVTLLALDAKPHHFAFKRTSEDSTVEGFCEMSSARGFWPHIADQMEVERLALFRVECVGVLSSRSHHRHTNFVTPSEYTVGVFLAEEPNVKPGHKQPQRDRRVFLRAAVYNKDLLFENSPSEGTPRRTALGSVTMDSELARTTIGGSSSGVHDDSVFADVLGSLELAVGRHRTAANHVFINLVGADAEDDLPSVEAAIASFIHTAFNDLKRLKVACVEVRVGTGSVIAMNTSGLRFKITKTLDCAARDVHPLLNKIQRKRMACQNLSSTYVYDIPEIFANVLAEINPGVGDIIDLMELIFDPRTRALVCSDRAPGLNEVGMVCWRVKLATTEYPKGREIILVANDITHMSGSLSPPEDSVYRAAFDLAVAEGLPCVYISSNSGARIGLDEAVKAAFRVKWVDDDDVSKGFKYIYLSEDDYEILSAKGRVKAKRIVYRDEIHYALTDVCGGQSVECLQGSGEIAAATSRAYKHTVTMAYVTGRSVGIGAYCSRLCQRVVQHVDAPLILTGASALNKVLGREVYTSNSQIGGPKVMGANGVSHLTVPDDVHGVKNILQWLSYVPSRRGAPLPCVPCVDPVRRYVTFNPPSSPHDPRELLHSFFDTDSFMEVMPDWGRTVITGRARLGGVPIGAVAVETRTVDKTIPADPAFASAQIAEESQAGQVWFPDSAFKTAQAIGDMNREGLPLIIFANWRGFAGGLRDMYGEVLKYGAYIVDALREYKQPVFVYIPQGGELRGGAWVVIDSSINPEQMEFYAAEGAKGGVLEPEGIVDIKFRRQDLLSTMKRTIPGGIGDSHEDEAKKKALMPTFKQLAVHFAALHDTPGVMLHKKAIKAVIPWETSREFFALRLRARLAEERIKSAIIARGGSSADFPRLLASVSNVIEQVVAEEFGVVVPETHADVEAMLATINRDD
;
A
#
# COMPACT_ATOMS: atom_id res chain seq x y z
N MET A 1 -21.97 -49.20 10.10
CA MET A 1 -22.51 -49.16 8.72
C MET A 1 -22.44 -47.71 8.29
N HIS A 2 -21.32 -47.19 7.78
CA HIS A 2 -20.48 -47.72 6.70
C HIS A 2 -21.28 -47.97 5.43
N ASP A 3 -21.70 -46.89 4.79
CA ASP A 3 -21.77 -46.85 3.33
C ASP A 3 -20.42 -46.32 2.85
N MET A 4 -19.56 -47.23 2.39
CA MET A 4 -18.38 -46.85 1.61
C MET A 4 -18.86 -46.29 0.28
N ILE A 5 -18.26 -45.17 -0.14
CA ILE A 5 -18.39 -44.75 -1.53
C ILE A 5 -17.60 -45.75 -2.36
N ASP A 6 -18.29 -46.51 -3.20
CA ASP A 6 -17.68 -47.42 -4.17
C ASP A 6 -16.88 -46.62 -5.19
N ILE A 7 -15.56 -46.56 -4.98
CA ILE A 7 -14.61 -45.80 -5.80
C ILE A 7 -14.70 -46.18 -7.29
N PRO A 8 -14.85 -47.47 -7.69
CA PRO A 8 -15.17 -47.87 -9.06
C PRO A 8 -16.39 -47.17 -9.65
N SER A 9 -17.52 -47.09 -8.92
CA SER A 9 -18.74 -46.41 -9.37
C SER A 9 -18.56 -44.91 -9.54
N CYS A 10 -17.77 -44.25 -8.68
CA CYS A 10 -17.43 -42.84 -8.86
C CYS A 10 -16.52 -42.61 -10.09
N ASN A 11 -15.52 -43.46 -10.28
CA ASN A 11 -14.63 -43.36 -11.44
C ASN A 11 -15.40 -43.63 -12.75
N ALA A 12 -16.30 -44.60 -12.76
CA ALA A 12 -17.24 -44.85 -13.87
C ALA A 12 -18.28 -43.73 -14.08
N ALA A 13 -18.55 -42.89 -13.08
CA ALA A 13 -19.36 -41.68 -13.24
C ALA A 13 -18.54 -40.53 -13.85
N VAL A 14 -17.28 -40.35 -13.43
CA VAL A 14 -16.34 -39.36 -14.00
C VAL A 14 -16.04 -39.68 -15.47
N VAL A 15 -15.74 -40.94 -15.81
CA VAL A 15 -15.52 -41.39 -17.19
C VAL A 15 -16.77 -41.23 -18.06
N ARG A 16 -17.98 -41.35 -17.49
CA ARG A 16 -19.22 -40.97 -18.21
C ARG A 16 -19.33 -39.47 -18.39
N CYS A 17 -19.06 -38.65 -17.36
CA CYS A 17 -19.12 -37.19 -17.46
C CYS A 17 -18.14 -36.61 -18.49
N MET A 18 -16.94 -37.19 -18.64
CA MET A 18 -15.98 -36.78 -19.67
C MET A 18 -16.40 -37.15 -21.11
N ASN A 19 -17.37 -38.05 -21.28
CA ASN A 19 -17.89 -38.49 -22.58
C ASN A 19 -19.29 -37.93 -22.91
N LEU A 20 -19.86 -37.08 -22.04
CA LEU A 20 -21.16 -36.44 -22.30
C LEU A 20 -20.97 -35.08 -22.98
N SER A 21 -21.82 -34.78 -23.96
CA SER A 21 -21.85 -33.49 -24.66
C SER A 21 -23.27 -32.92 -24.71
N GLY A 22 -23.40 -31.60 -24.57
CA GLY A 22 -24.70 -30.92 -24.57
C GLY A 22 -25.54 -31.13 -23.31
N ARG A 23 -26.86 -31.25 -23.49
CA ARG A 23 -27.88 -31.18 -22.41
C ARG A 23 -27.67 -32.14 -21.24
N ASP A 24 -27.12 -33.32 -21.47
CA ASP A 24 -26.93 -34.32 -20.42
C ASP A 24 -25.84 -33.89 -19.42
N TYR A 25 -24.85 -33.12 -19.87
CA TYR A 25 -23.87 -32.48 -18.98
C TYR A 25 -24.52 -31.37 -18.12
N GLU A 26 -25.42 -30.56 -18.70
CA GLU A 26 -26.13 -29.50 -17.97
C GLU A 26 -27.00 -30.08 -16.84
N LEU A 27 -27.74 -31.17 -17.09
CA LEU A 27 -28.61 -31.81 -16.10
C LEU A 27 -27.81 -32.39 -14.92
N VAL A 28 -26.67 -33.03 -15.21
CA VAL A 28 -25.76 -33.56 -14.17
C VAL A 28 -25.10 -32.41 -13.39
N SER A 29 -24.69 -31.33 -14.08
CA SER A 29 -24.12 -30.12 -13.46
C SER A 29 -25.11 -29.41 -12.53
N GLN A 30 -26.38 -29.28 -12.93
CA GLN A 30 -27.44 -28.75 -12.06
C GLN A 30 -27.63 -29.60 -10.80
N THR A 31 -27.74 -30.92 -10.96
CA THR A 31 -27.94 -31.85 -9.84
C THR A 31 -26.74 -31.82 -8.87
N ALA A 32 -25.52 -31.71 -9.39
CA ALA A 32 -24.31 -31.56 -8.57
C ALA A 32 -24.30 -30.23 -7.78
N ARG A 33 -24.71 -29.12 -8.40
CA ARG A 33 -24.81 -27.80 -7.75
C ARG A 33 -25.81 -27.81 -6.59
N GLU A 34 -26.98 -28.44 -6.75
CA GLU A 34 -27.96 -28.55 -5.66
C GLU A 34 -27.42 -29.34 -4.46
N ILE A 35 -26.69 -30.44 -4.70
CA ILE A 35 -26.06 -31.25 -3.63
C ILE A 35 -24.98 -30.43 -2.90
N ILE A 36 -24.18 -29.64 -3.63
CA ILE A 36 -23.15 -28.76 -3.04
C ILE A 36 -23.80 -27.67 -2.17
N VAL A 37 -24.84 -26.99 -2.66
CA VAL A 37 -25.58 -25.97 -1.89
C VAL A 37 -26.14 -26.58 -0.59
N ARG A 38 -26.77 -27.75 -0.69
CA ARG A 38 -27.36 -28.45 0.47
C ARG A 38 -26.30 -28.87 1.51
N LYS A 39 -25.11 -29.32 1.07
CA LYS A 39 -23.96 -29.55 1.96
C LYS A 39 -23.46 -28.25 2.61
N GLN A 40 -23.32 -27.16 1.85
CA GLN A 40 -22.87 -25.88 2.40
C GLN A 40 -23.84 -25.31 3.45
N GLU A 41 -25.15 -25.49 3.29
CA GLU A 41 -26.13 -25.12 4.33
C GLU A 41 -25.98 -25.94 5.61
N ILE A 42 -25.77 -27.25 5.51
CA ILE A 42 -25.52 -28.13 6.66
C ILE A 42 -24.23 -27.70 7.39
N THR A 43 -23.15 -27.39 6.66
CA THR A 43 -21.90 -26.88 7.25
C THR A 43 -22.09 -25.50 7.90
N ARG A 44 -22.87 -24.60 7.30
CA ARG A 44 -23.22 -23.29 7.88
C ARG A 44 -24.07 -23.45 9.15
N LYS A 45 -25.00 -24.40 9.19
CA LYS A 45 -25.80 -24.74 10.38
C LYS A 45 -24.91 -25.26 11.51
N SER A 46 -24.05 -26.23 11.22
CA SER A 46 -23.04 -26.75 12.17
C SER A 46 -22.08 -25.65 12.70
N ARG A 47 -21.71 -24.67 11.87
CA ARG A 47 -20.88 -23.53 12.28
C ARG A 47 -21.65 -22.55 13.17
N ARG A 48 -22.94 -22.30 12.89
CA ARG A 48 -23.82 -21.50 13.77
C ARG A 48 -24.02 -22.17 15.13
N GLU A 49 -24.25 -23.48 15.15
CA GLU A 49 -24.38 -24.27 16.39
C GLU A 49 -23.08 -24.27 17.20
N ARG A 50 -21.91 -24.40 16.56
CA ARG A 50 -20.60 -24.25 17.23
C ARG A 50 -20.35 -22.85 17.78
N MET A 51 -20.72 -21.78 17.07
CA MET A 51 -20.60 -20.41 17.60
C MET A 51 -21.60 -20.13 18.73
N ALA A 52 -22.80 -20.71 18.68
CA ALA A 52 -23.76 -20.65 19.78
C ALA A 52 -23.24 -21.38 21.03
N ALA A 53 -22.61 -22.55 20.87
CA ALA A 53 -21.95 -23.29 21.95
C ALA A 53 -20.77 -22.50 22.55
N ALA A 54 -19.92 -21.89 21.71
CA ALA A 54 -18.82 -21.03 22.18
C ALA A 54 -19.33 -19.79 22.95
N SER A 55 -20.45 -19.19 22.53
CA SER A 55 -21.06 -18.07 23.28
C SER A 55 -21.66 -18.48 24.63
N ARG A 56 -22.14 -19.73 24.76
CA ARG A 56 -22.58 -20.30 26.05
C ARG A 56 -21.39 -20.57 26.96
N ALA A 57 -20.30 -21.13 26.44
CA ALA A 57 -19.06 -21.34 27.20
C ALA A 57 -18.48 -20.01 27.73
N ASN A 58 -18.46 -18.95 26.92
CA ASN A 58 -18.05 -17.61 27.36
C ASN A 58 -19.02 -16.93 28.35
N ARG A 59 -20.29 -17.37 28.45
CA ARG A 59 -21.18 -16.98 29.55
C ARG A 59 -20.84 -17.74 30.83
N MET A 60 -20.69 -19.06 30.75
CA MET A 60 -20.34 -19.91 31.90
C MET A 60 -19.01 -19.47 32.56
N SER A 61 -17.97 -19.19 31.77
CA SER A 61 -16.69 -18.66 32.27
C SER A 61 -16.82 -17.31 32.99
N ARG A 62 -17.79 -16.47 32.59
CA ARG A 62 -18.09 -15.19 33.26
C ARG A 62 -18.88 -15.36 34.55
N ASP A 63 -19.81 -16.31 34.59
CA ASP A 63 -20.60 -16.61 35.78
C ASP A 63 -19.75 -17.31 36.87
N GLU A 64 -18.80 -18.17 36.47
CA GLU A 64 -17.80 -18.79 37.37
C GLU A 64 -16.82 -17.77 37.98
N SER A 65 -16.55 -16.67 37.25
CA SER A 65 -15.73 -15.57 37.79
C SER A 65 -16.46 -14.74 38.86
N PHE A 66 -17.80 -14.74 38.84
CA PHE A 66 -18.63 -14.05 39.84
C PHE A 66 -18.98 -14.93 41.05
N SER A 67 -19.09 -16.25 40.88
CA SER A 67 -19.36 -17.17 42.00
C SER A 67 -18.18 -17.29 42.97
N ALA A 68 -16.94 -17.20 42.46
CA ALA A 68 -15.72 -17.25 43.28
C ALA A 68 -15.60 -16.11 44.32
N PHE A 69 -16.21 -14.94 44.07
CA PHE A 69 -16.26 -13.84 45.04
C PHE A 69 -17.42 -13.96 46.04
N ALA A 70 -18.43 -14.80 45.76
CA ALA A 70 -19.58 -15.02 46.65
C ALA A 70 -19.34 -16.15 47.68
N GLN A 71 -18.36 -17.03 47.46
CA GLN A 71 -18.13 -18.19 48.33
C GLN A 71 -17.41 -17.90 49.66
N ILE A 72 -16.83 -16.72 49.86
CA ILE A 72 -16.22 -16.32 51.15
C ILE A 72 -17.30 -15.97 52.21
N SER A 73 -18.55 -15.74 51.80
CA SER A 73 -19.63 -15.27 52.70
C SER A 73 -20.68 -16.34 53.08
N LEU A 74 -20.45 -17.63 52.81
CA LEU A 74 -21.48 -18.68 52.95
C LEU A 74 -21.09 -19.92 53.78
N ASP A 75 -19.86 -20.01 54.30
CA ASP A 75 -19.43 -21.13 55.12
C ASP A 75 -20.04 -21.17 56.54
N ASP A 76 -20.61 -20.06 57.03
CA ASP A 76 -21.22 -19.99 58.37
C ASP A 76 -22.68 -20.49 58.41
N ALA A 77 -23.25 -20.91 57.27
CA ALA A 77 -24.70 -21.06 57.12
C ALA A 77 -25.19 -22.35 56.41
N LYS A 78 -24.60 -23.53 56.68
CA LYS A 78 -25.31 -24.83 56.48
C LYS A 78 -24.79 -26.05 57.25
N ARG A 79 -24.41 -25.86 58.51
CA ARG A 79 -24.20 -26.96 59.47
C ARG A 79 -25.53 -27.58 59.95
N LYS A 80 -26.33 -28.23 59.09
CA LYS A 80 -27.49 -29.11 59.47
C LYS A 80 -28.13 -29.85 58.27
N LYS A 81 -28.60 -31.09 58.52
CA LYS A 81 -29.23 -32.10 57.61
C LYS A 81 -28.22 -32.76 56.64
N ARG A 82 -27.79 -34.03 56.78
CA ARG A 82 -28.51 -35.34 56.89
C ARG A 82 -29.59 -35.51 55.80
N SER A 83 -29.69 -36.59 55.04
CA SER A 83 -28.98 -37.89 55.03
C SER A 83 -29.45 -38.76 53.84
N ALA A 84 -28.73 -39.86 53.53
CA ALA A 84 -29.13 -40.98 52.63
C ALA A 84 -29.17 -40.66 51.11
N SER A 85 -28.89 -41.57 50.17
CA SER A 85 -28.40 -42.97 50.24
C SER A 85 -28.03 -43.53 48.85
N LEU A 86 -26.92 -44.31 48.76
CA LEU A 86 -26.63 -45.40 47.79
C LEU A 86 -26.68 -45.10 46.26
N SER A 87 -25.94 -45.75 45.35
CA SER A 87 -25.04 -46.93 45.42
C SER A 87 -23.99 -46.95 44.27
N LYS A 88 -22.82 -47.59 44.53
CA LYS A 88 -21.96 -48.49 43.71
C LYS A 88 -22.11 -48.48 42.14
N THR A 89 -21.07 -48.61 41.31
CA THR A 89 -19.95 -49.60 41.30
C THR A 89 -18.75 -49.18 40.41
N SER A 90 -17.51 -49.61 40.76
CA SER A 90 -16.32 -50.05 39.95
C SER A 90 -16.00 -49.51 38.53
N ALA A 91 -14.76 -49.48 38.03
CA ALA A 91 -13.38 -49.56 38.59
C ALA A 91 -12.35 -49.37 37.43
N GLY A 92 -11.13 -48.90 37.76
CA GLY A 92 -9.93 -48.84 36.89
C GLY A 92 -9.93 -47.79 35.77
N SER A 93 -8.81 -47.33 35.20
CA SER A 93 -7.40 -47.16 35.63
C SER A 93 -6.60 -46.80 34.38
N GLU A 94 -6.01 -45.59 34.36
CA GLU A 94 -4.76 -45.16 33.70
C GLU A 94 -4.40 -45.43 32.21
N SER A 95 -3.61 -44.46 31.70
CA SER A 95 -2.63 -44.51 30.60
C SER A 95 -3.07 -44.39 29.11
N ASP A 96 -2.58 -43.29 28.51
CA ASP A 96 -1.71 -43.24 27.32
C ASP A 96 -2.20 -43.24 25.85
N LEU A 97 -1.68 -42.23 25.12
CA LEU A 97 -1.20 -42.20 23.72
C LEU A 97 -2.23 -42.49 22.58
N MET A 98 -2.10 -42.08 21.31
CA MET A 98 -1.32 -41.05 20.58
C MET A 98 -1.90 -40.89 19.15
N SER A 99 -1.73 -39.71 18.52
CA SER A 99 -1.59 -39.53 17.04
C SER A 99 -2.77 -39.97 16.11
N ASN A 100 -2.90 -39.66 14.81
CA ASN A 100 -2.18 -38.88 13.78
C ASN A 100 -3.23 -38.09 12.93
N ALA A 101 -3.01 -36.87 12.42
CA ALA A 101 -2.30 -36.52 11.16
C ALA A 101 -2.87 -37.26 9.92
N ALA A 102 -3.73 -36.61 9.13
CA ALA A 102 -3.45 -36.04 7.78
C ALA A 102 -3.69 -37.09 6.65
N SER A 103 -4.32 -36.79 5.51
CA SER A 103 -3.89 -35.81 4.48
C SER A 103 -5.01 -35.35 3.52
N ASP A 104 -4.70 -34.32 2.73
CA ASP A 104 -5.50 -33.68 1.66
C ASP A 104 -5.50 -34.51 0.34
N ASN A 105 -6.36 -34.27 -0.67
CA ASN A 105 -6.30 -33.16 -1.66
C ASN A 105 -7.67 -33.00 -2.37
N GLU A 106 -8.16 -31.78 -2.67
CA GLU A 106 -7.88 -30.93 -3.86
C GLU A 106 -8.18 -31.64 -5.20
N THR A 107 -8.93 -31.12 -6.18
CA THR A 107 -9.03 -29.76 -6.80
C THR A 107 -10.45 -29.56 -7.38
N SER A 108 -10.88 -28.50 -8.09
CA SER A 108 -10.66 -27.02 -8.11
C SER A 108 -11.72 -26.40 -9.04
N ASP A 109 -12.11 -25.11 -8.89
CA ASP A 109 -12.56 -24.29 -10.04
C ASP A 109 -12.38 -22.78 -9.80
N SER A 110 -12.53 -22.01 -10.88
CA SER A 110 -11.83 -20.80 -11.29
C SER A 110 -12.35 -19.44 -10.78
N ASN A 111 -11.40 -18.55 -10.44
CA ASN A 111 -11.43 -17.12 -10.79
C ASN A 111 -10.02 -16.51 -10.58
N PRO A 112 -9.49 -15.64 -11.46
CA PRO A 112 -8.05 -15.35 -11.52
C PRO A 112 -7.61 -14.27 -10.53
N SER A 113 -7.54 -14.60 -9.24
CA SER A 113 -6.60 -13.91 -8.34
C SER A 113 -5.19 -14.44 -8.62
N PHE A 114 -4.23 -13.57 -8.95
CA PHE A 114 -2.81 -13.94 -9.05
C PHE A 114 -2.28 -14.45 -7.70
N LYS A 115 -2.39 -15.76 -7.47
CA LYS A 115 -1.65 -16.49 -6.45
C LYS A 115 -0.43 -17.09 -7.12
N ARG A 116 0.75 -16.54 -6.86
CA ARG A 116 2.01 -17.26 -7.08
C ARG A 116 1.99 -18.49 -6.17
N TYR A 117 2.20 -19.67 -6.74
CA TYR A 117 2.41 -20.88 -5.96
C TYR A 117 3.83 -20.84 -5.39
N VAL A 118 3.97 -20.44 -4.13
CA VAL A 118 5.11 -20.86 -3.32
C VAL A 118 4.63 -22.14 -2.65
N GLY A 119 5.22 -23.29 -2.99
CA GLY A 119 4.71 -24.60 -2.57
C GLY A 119 4.40 -24.66 -1.07
N ASN A 120 3.25 -25.22 -0.69
CA ASN A 120 2.64 -25.05 0.64
C ASN A 120 3.58 -25.45 1.80
N ILE A 121 4.23 -24.47 2.44
CA ILE A 121 5.06 -24.71 3.62
C ILE A 121 4.17 -24.70 4.89
N TYR A 122 4.34 -25.70 5.76
CA TYR A 122 3.63 -25.82 7.04
C TYR A 122 4.60 -26.01 8.22
N LEU A 123 4.10 -25.77 9.44
CA LEU A 123 4.78 -26.07 10.70
C LEU A 123 4.23 -27.39 11.26
N ASP A 124 5.10 -28.34 11.56
CA ASP A 124 4.72 -29.59 12.24
C ASP A 124 4.47 -29.38 13.75
N ARG A 125 4.21 -30.48 14.49
CA ARG A 125 4.02 -30.44 15.96
C ARG A 125 5.28 -30.06 16.75
N HIS A 126 6.44 -30.02 16.11
CA HIS A 126 7.77 -29.76 16.68
C HIS A 126 8.39 -28.45 16.15
N ASN A 127 7.58 -27.59 15.50
CA ASN A 127 8.00 -26.36 14.83
C ASN A 127 9.05 -26.54 13.70
N SER A 128 9.12 -27.73 13.07
CA SER A 128 9.86 -27.89 11.81
C SER A 128 9.05 -27.35 10.63
N ILE A 129 9.73 -26.76 9.66
CA ILE A 129 9.14 -26.10 8.48
C ILE A 129 9.26 -27.07 7.29
N THR A 130 8.13 -27.51 6.70
CA THR A 130 8.11 -28.55 5.63
C THR A 130 7.16 -28.20 4.48
N ARG A 131 7.50 -28.56 3.24
CA ARG A 131 6.76 -28.21 2.00
C ARG A 131 5.84 -29.37 1.57
N TYR A 132 4.62 -29.08 1.13
CA TYR A 132 3.64 -30.09 0.66
C TYR A 132 3.75 -30.32 -0.86
N GLN A 133 3.65 -31.60 -1.27
CA GLN A 133 3.67 -32.18 -2.64
C GLN A 133 4.97 -32.86 -3.09
N SER A 134 5.17 -34.14 -2.71
CA SER A 134 5.69 -35.22 -3.59
C SER A 134 5.70 -36.62 -2.91
N TYR A 135 4.61 -37.03 -2.27
CA TYR A 135 4.45 -38.40 -1.72
C TYR A 135 3.46 -39.22 -2.55
N SER A 136 3.73 -39.33 -3.86
CA SER A 136 3.01 -40.22 -4.77
C SER A 136 3.91 -40.55 -5.97
N ASN A 137 4.36 -41.79 -6.01
CA ASN A 137 5.22 -42.41 -7.03
C ASN A 137 6.67 -41.92 -7.08
N ILE A 138 7.59 -42.75 -6.57
CA ILE A 138 8.84 -43.17 -7.23
C ILE A 138 9.08 -44.62 -6.77
N ASP A 139 9.46 -45.48 -7.71
CA ASP A 139 9.45 -46.93 -7.56
C ASP A 139 10.59 -47.52 -6.71
N GLU A 140 10.37 -48.76 -6.26
CA GLU A 140 11.40 -49.65 -5.71
C GLU A 140 12.48 -49.97 -6.77
N ALA A 141 13.60 -49.24 -6.75
CA ALA A 141 14.75 -49.56 -7.59
C ALA A 141 16.10 -49.21 -6.91
N THR A 142 16.79 -50.25 -6.44
CA THR A 142 18.26 -50.40 -6.32
C THR A 142 19.08 -49.26 -5.68
N ASP A 143 19.61 -49.51 -4.47
CA ASP A 143 20.88 -48.91 -4.00
C ASP A 143 21.44 -49.70 -2.77
N GLU A 144 21.92 -50.94 -2.97
CA GLU A 144 22.53 -51.80 -1.91
C GLU A 144 23.89 -51.27 -1.37
N ILE A 145 24.25 -50.02 -1.65
CA ILE A 145 25.62 -49.48 -1.48
C ILE A 145 25.71 -48.37 -0.42
N LEU A 146 24.59 -47.84 0.09
CA LEU A 146 24.57 -46.75 1.07
C LEU A 146 24.14 -47.13 2.50
N ASP A 147 23.78 -48.39 2.75
CA ASP A 147 23.38 -48.89 4.08
C ASP A 147 24.55 -49.13 5.06
N ALA A 148 25.80 -48.85 4.66
CA ALA A 148 26.98 -49.30 5.41
C ALA A 148 27.21 -48.62 6.77
N HIS A 149 26.74 -47.37 6.98
CA HIS A 149 27.12 -46.56 8.14
C HIS A 149 25.93 -45.76 8.75
N THR A 150 25.14 -46.43 9.61
CA THR A 150 24.20 -45.75 10.53
C THR A 150 24.95 -45.20 11.77
N TRP A 151 24.35 -44.28 12.53
CA TRP A 151 24.96 -43.77 13.77
C TRP A 151 25.12 -44.86 14.85
N GLU A 152 24.37 -45.96 14.76
CA GLU A 152 24.52 -47.15 15.59
C GLU A 152 25.86 -47.83 15.32
N SER A 153 26.30 -47.92 14.05
CA SER A 153 27.61 -48.47 13.69
C SER A 153 28.80 -47.72 14.32
N LEU A 154 28.60 -46.47 14.76
CA LEU A 154 29.60 -45.69 15.50
C LEU A 154 29.72 -46.07 16.98
N PHE A 155 28.61 -46.47 17.62
CA PHE A 155 28.56 -46.74 19.07
C PHE A 155 28.51 -48.23 19.41
N ASP A 156 27.96 -49.07 18.52
CA ASP A 156 27.83 -50.53 18.72
C ASP A 156 28.99 -51.33 18.07
N SER A 157 29.87 -50.68 17.30
CA SER A 157 31.04 -51.33 16.70
C SER A 157 32.14 -51.59 17.73
N THR A 158 32.50 -52.87 17.88
CA THR A 158 33.65 -53.33 18.68
C THR A 158 35.01 -53.07 18.01
N SER A 159 35.03 -52.66 16.74
CA SER A 159 36.24 -52.38 15.97
C SER A 159 36.56 -50.88 15.99
N GLU A 160 37.74 -50.53 16.51
CA GLU A 160 38.28 -49.15 16.51
C GLU A 160 38.34 -48.58 15.08
N THR A 161 38.90 -49.34 14.13
CA THR A 161 38.99 -48.93 12.71
C THR A 161 37.62 -48.60 12.12
N SER A 162 36.59 -49.38 12.45
CA SER A 162 35.23 -49.13 11.95
C SER A 162 34.59 -47.90 12.60
N ARG A 163 34.90 -47.61 13.88
CA ARG A 163 34.49 -46.36 14.54
C ARG A 163 35.20 -45.15 13.92
N THR A 164 36.51 -45.24 13.66
CA THR A 164 37.29 -44.21 12.97
C THR A 164 36.76 -43.94 11.56
N THR A 165 36.54 -44.97 10.72
CA THR A 165 35.95 -44.81 9.38
C THR A 165 34.53 -44.22 9.42
N ALA A 166 33.71 -44.59 10.41
CA ALA A 166 32.39 -43.98 10.60
C ALA A 166 32.49 -42.49 10.95
N ILE A 167 33.44 -42.07 11.80
CA ILE A 167 33.69 -40.66 12.12
C ILE A 167 34.23 -39.88 10.91
N GLU A 168 35.15 -40.46 10.15
CA GLU A 168 35.69 -39.85 8.93
C GLU A 168 34.61 -39.66 7.86
N THR A 169 33.76 -40.67 7.65
CA THR A 169 32.59 -40.59 6.74
C THR A 169 31.61 -39.51 7.21
N LEU A 170 31.43 -39.40 8.53
CA LEU A 170 30.55 -38.43 9.19
C LEU A 170 31.02 -36.98 9.02
N PHE A 171 32.32 -36.71 9.17
CA PHE A 171 32.87 -35.37 8.92
C PHE A 171 32.96 -35.05 7.42
N GLY A 172 33.34 -36.02 6.59
CA GLY A 172 33.33 -35.89 5.13
C GLY A 172 31.95 -35.55 4.56
N ALA A 173 30.88 -36.13 5.11
CA ALA A 173 29.50 -35.79 4.76
C ALA A 173 29.11 -34.34 5.14
N THR A 174 29.81 -33.72 6.10
CA THR A 174 29.64 -32.29 6.44
C THR A 174 30.58 -31.35 5.67
N GLY A 175 31.33 -31.86 4.69
CA GLY A 175 32.31 -31.09 3.93
C GLY A 175 33.62 -30.81 4.69
N VAL A 176 33.86 -31.51 5.81
CA VAL A 176 35.07 -31.36 6.64
C VAL A 176 36.00 -32.54 6.36
N ASP A 177 37.08 -32.32 5.63
CA ASP A 177 38.13 -33.33 5.42
C ASP A 177 39.11 -33.36 6.60
N THR A 178 38.99 -34.38 7.45
CA THR A 178 39.85 -34.60 8.62
C THR A 178 41.31 -34.89 8.29
N TYR A 179 41.65 -35.23 7.04
CA TYR A 179 43.05 -35.41 6.61
C TYR A 179 43.73 -34.10 6.24
N MET A 180 42.96 -33.06 5.89
CA MET A 180 43.50 -31.72 5.57
C MET A 180 43.74 -30.87 6.82
N ILE A 181 43.19 -31.26 7.98
CA ILE A 181 43.28 -30.51 9.24
C ILE A 181 44.29 -31.19 10.18
N PRO A 182 45.36 -30.49 10.62
CA PRO A 182 46.37 -31.09 11.48
C PRO A 182 45.78 -31.52 12.84
N ASN A 183 46.10 -32.75 13.26
CA ASN A 183 45.61 -33.42 14.47
C ASN A 183 44.11 -33.79 14.49
N ALA A 184 43.38 -33.67 13.36
CA ALA A 184 41.94 -33.99 13.31
C ALA A 184 41.59 -35.47 13.11
N GLN A 185 42.54 -36.39 13.32
CA GLN A 185 42.27 -37.82 13.21
C GLN A 185 41.50 -38.35 14.43
N PRO A 186 40.52 -39.26 14.26
CA PRO A 186 39.80 -39.84 15.39
C PRO A 186 40.68 -40.79 16.22
N GLU A 187 40.84 -40.48 17.51
CA GLU A 187 41.60 -41.27 18.47
C GLU A 187 40.70 -41.75 19.63
N PRO A 188 40.97 -42.90 20.27
CA PRO A 188 40.31 -43.27 21.52
C PRO A 188 40.83 -42.44 22.70
N CYS A 189 39.99 -42.20 23.71
CA CYS A 189 40.41 -41.60 24.97
C CYS A 189 41.16 -42.62 25.85
N ALA A 190 42.20 -42.19 26.57
CA ALA A 190 43.04 -43.07 27.38
C ALA A 190 42.35 -43.50 28.69
N CYS A 191 41.50 -42.63 29.26
CA CYS A 191 40.65 -42.92 30.42
C CYS A 191 39.43 -43.78 30.09
N GLU A 192 38.96 -43.79 28.83
CA GLU A 192 37.76 -44.52 28.40
C GLU A 192 37.84 -44.87 26.90
N PRO A 193 38.31 -46.09 26.51
CA PRO A 193 38.56 -46.45 25.11
C PRO A 193 37.28 -46.67 24.27
N GLU A 194 36.10 -46.69 24.91
CA GLU A 194 34.81 -46.64 24.21
C GLU A 194 34.48 -45.24 23.68
N VAL A 195 35.13 -44.17 24.19
CA VAL A 195 34.93 -42.79 23.72
C VAL A 195 35.99 -42.39 22.70
N MET A 196 35.55 -42.02 21.50
CA MET A 196 36.42 -41.45 20.47
C MET A 196 36.46 -39.92 20.59
N ARG A 197 37.64 -39.32 20.40
CA ARG A 197 37.86 -37.88 20.35
C ARG A 197 38.34 -37.44 18.97
N VAL A 198 37.93 -36.25 18.54
CA VAL A 198 38.43 -35.55 17.34
C VAL A 198 38.73 -34.10 17.70
N TRP A 199 39.86 -33.59 17.21
CA TRP A 199 40.24 -32.18 17.33
C TRP A 199 39.92 -31.42 16.04
N LEU A 200 39.17 -30.32 16.16
CA LEU A 200 38.94 -29.38 15.06
C LEU A 200 39.23 -27.97 15.57
N ASP A 201 40.38 -27.42 15.14
CA ASP A 201 40.96 -26.17 15.62
C ASP A 201 41.02 -26.11 17.17
N ASP A 202 40.32 -25.15 17.79
CA ASP A 202 40.22 -24.97 19.24
C ASP A 202 39.10 -25.83 19.90
N THR A 203 38.50 -26.79 19.17
CA THR A 203 37.34 -27.58 19.60
C THR A 203 37.65 -29.08 19.72
N ILE A 204 37.32 -29.68 20.87
CA ILE A 204 37.33 -31.15 21.02
C ILE A 204 35.90 -31.69 20.87
N HIS A 205 35.73 -32.65 19.96
CA HIS A 205 34.50 -33.43 19.79
C HIS A 205 34.68 -34.80 20.46
N LEU A 206 33.78 -35.17 21.37
CA LEU A 206 33.78 -36.44 22.11
C LEU A 206 32.54 -37.26 21.72
N PHE A 207 32.75 -38.40 21.08
CA PHE A 207 31.70 -39.35 20.71
C PHE A 207 31.60 -40.43 21.79
N ALA A 208 30.53 -40.38 22.60
CA ALA A 208 30.36 -41.26 23.76
C ALA A 208 29.09 -42.13 23.67
N PRO A 209 29.19 -43.47 23.88
CA PRO A 209 28.02 -44.36 23.82
C PRO A 209 27.07 -44.21 25.01
N SER A 210 27.45 -43.47 26.06
CA SER A 210 26.52 -43.08 27.13
C SER A 210 26.99 -41.80 27.87
N LEU A 211 26.08 -41.19 28.64
CA LEU A 211 26.44 -40.11 29.58
C LEU A 211 27.51 -40.54 30.59
N GLY A 212 27.55 -41.82 31.00
CA GLY A 212 28.56 -42.33 31.93
C GLY A 212 29.95 -42.29 31.31
N HIS A 213 30.08 -42.76 30.08
CA HIS A 213 31.33 -42.76 29.31
C HIS A 213 31.78 -41.32 29.00
N ALA A 214 30.83 -40.41 28.70
CA ALA A 214 31.12 -38.97 28.54
C ALA A 214 31.71 -38.33 29.81
N VAL A 215 31.32 -38.78 31.01
CA VAL A 215 31.93 -38.34 32.27
C VAL A 215 33.30 -38.98 32.49
N ALA A 216 33.48 -40.25 32.14
CA ALA A 216 34.77 -40.94 32.29
C ALA A 216 35.89 -40.34 31.41
N ALA A 217 35.55 -39.82 30.23
CA ALA A 217 36.50 -39.19 29.30
C ALA A 217 36.86 -37.71 29.62
N LEU A 218 36.18 -37.05 30.56
CA LEU A 218 36.41 -35.65 30.92
C LEU A 218 37.86 -35.30 31.35
N PRO A 219 38.56 -36.12 32.17
CA PRO A 219 39.93 -35.81 32.60
C PRO A 219 40.90 -35.66 31.43
N ASP A 220 40.82 -36.54 30.44
CA ASP A 220 41.66 -36.47 29.23
C ASP A 220 41.29 -35.27 28.34
N ALA A 221 40.00 -35.00 28.16
CA ALA A 221 39.53 -33.93 27.30
C ALA A 221 39.87 -32.54 27.86
N THR A 222 39.96 -32.41 29.19
CA THR A 222 40.19 -31.13 29.87
C THR A 222 41.67 -30.84 30.13
N ALA A 223 42.52 -31.87 30.18
CA ALA A 223 43.98 -31.74 30.35
C ALA A 223 44.65 -30.84 29.29
N ASN A 224 44.10 -30.83 28.06
CA ASN A 224 44.64 -30.09 26.92
C ASN A 224 44.11 -28.65 26.79
N LYS A 225 43.39 -28.12 27.79
CA LYS A 225 42.82 -26.75 27.83
C LYS A 225 42.10 -26.29 26.54
N PRO A 226 41.09 -27.03 26.03
CA PRO A 226 40.35 -26.61 24.83
C PRO A 226 39.48 -25.37 25.09
N LYS A 227 39.28 -24.53 24.07
CA LYS A 227 38.34 -23.37 24.18
C LYS A 227 36.89 -23.81 24.06
N LYS A 228 36.62 -24.84 23.26
CA LYS A 228 35.28 -25.39 23.02
C LYS A 228 35.30 -26.91 23.22
N LEU A 229 34.29 -27.45 23.90
CA LEU A 229 34.18 -28.89 24.15
C LEU A 229 32.77 -29.36 23.79
N HIS A 230 32.68 -30.35 22.91
CA HIS A 230 31.43 -30.82 22.32
C HIS A 230 31.24 -32.32 22.60
N PHE A 231 30.24 -32.65 23.40
CA PHE A 231 29.80 -34.02 23.63
C PHE A 231 28.75 -34.42 22.60
N ILE A 232 28.94 -35.57 21.96
CA ILE A 232 27.99 -36.24 21.08
C ILE A 232 27.68 -37.59 21.74
N ILE A 233 26.49 -37.70 22.34
CA ILE A 233 26.16 -38.77 23.28
C ILE A 233 24.96 -39.58 22.77
N SER A 234 25.12 -40.90 22.69
CA SER A 234 23.96 -41.80 22.54
C SER A 234 23.12 -41.80 23.83
N TYR A 235 21.84 -41.46 23.72
CA TYR A 235 20.91 -41.38 24.84
C TYR A 235 19.60 -42.09 24.51
N HIS A 236 19.61 -43.42 24.55
CA HIS A 236 18.46 -44.29 24.27
C HIS A 236 17.18 -43.99 25.11
N ARG A 237 17.26 -43.14 26.15
CA ARG A 237 16.12 -42.68 26.97
C ARG A 237 15.43 -41.41 26.44
N LEU A 238 15.80 -40.93 25.24
CA LEU A 238 15.16 -39.80 24.53
C LEU A 238 13.72 -40.13 24.11
N VAL A 239 13.47 -41.36 23.65
CA VAL A 239 12.20 -41.80 23.08
C VAL A 239 11.07 -41.67 24.11
N GLY A 240 10.08 -40.83 23.80
CA GLY A 240 8.90 -40.61 24.64
C GLY A 240 9.02 -39.51 25.71
N ARG A 241 10.12 -38.75 25.78
CA ARG A 241 10.26 -37.60 26.68
C ARG A 241 9.92 -36.26 26.02
N ASN A 242 9.50 -35.29 26.81
CA ASN A 242 9.28 -33.92 26.34
C ASN A 242 10.61 -33.16 26.20
N ASP A 243 10.65 -32.21 25.26
CA ASP A 243 11.77 -31.26 25.04
C ASP A 243 12.28 -30.58 26.32
N THR A 244 11.39 -30.30 27.28
CA THR A 244 11.72 -29.71 28.59
C THR A 244 12.60 -30.62 29.44
N ASP A 245 12.36 -31.92 29.37
CA ASP A 245 12.99 -32.92 30.24
C ASP A 245 14.34 -33.33 29.67
N ILE A 246 14.44 -33.34 28.33
CA ILE A 246 15.69 -33.51 27.57
C ILE A 246 16.62 -32.31 27.83
N ARG A 247 16.09 -31.08 27.75
CA ARG A 247 16.81 -29.85 28.12
C ARG A 247 17.32 -29.91 29.57
N ALA A 248 16.44 -30.23 30.52
CA ALA A 248 16.80 -30.31 31.93
C ALA A 248 17.91 -31.35 32.19
N ALA A 249 17.95 -32.46 31.43
CA ALA A 249 19.02 -33.44 31.51
C ALA A 249 20.36 -32.91 30.99
N ALA A 250 20.38 -32.17 29.87
CA ALA A 250 21.59 -31.55 29.34
C ALA A 250 22.11 -30.42 30.26
N GLU A 251 21.21 -29.57 30.76
CA GLU A 251 21.52 -28.49 31.70
C GLU A 251 22.05 -29.03 33.04
N ALA A 252 21.44 -30.09 33.57
CA ALA A 252 21.91 -30.78 34.78
C ALA A 252 23.26 -31.49 34.57
N PHE A 253 23.54 -32.03 33.38
CA PHE A 253 24.84 -32.61 33.04
C PHE A 253 25.93 -31.54 33.08
N VAL A 254 25.81 -30.46 32.31
CA VAL A 254 26.84 -29.40 32.25
C VAL A 254 27.02 -28.73 33.62
N THR A 255 25.92 -28.40 34.30
CA THR A 255 25.98 -27.80 35.65
C THR A 255 26.61 -28.75 36.67
N GLY A 256 26.26 -30.04 36.61
CA GLY A 256 26.83 -31.07 37.49
C GLY A 256 28.34 -31.26 37.28
N GLN A 257 28.81 -31.31 36.04
CA GLN A 257 30.24 -31.45 35.74
C GLN A 257 31.05 -30.18 36.04
N TYR A 258 30.43 -28.99 35.96
CA TYR A 258 31.05 -27.74 36.41
C TYR A 258 31.15 -27.66 37.94
N LEU A 259 30.10 -28.07 38.67
CA LEU A 259 30.13 -28.16 40.14
C LEU A 259 31.11 -29.22 40.66
N ALA A 260 31.25 -30.34 39.94
CA ALA A 260 32.26 -31.37 40.22
C ALA A 260 33.71 -30.94 39.89
N GLY A 261 33.91 -29.75 39.33
CA GLY A 261 35.23 -29.20 38.99
C GLY A 261 35.78 -29.64 37.63
N ALA A 262 35.20 -30.66 36.99
CA ALA A 262 35.68 -31.19 35.71
C ALA A 262 35.65 -30.16 34.57
N LEU A 263 34.66 -29.25 34.56
CA LEU A 263 34.57 -28.17 33.56
C LEU A 263 35.21 -26.83 34.02
N LYS A 264 35.98 -26.81 35.12
CA LYS A 264 36.67 -25.60 35.60
C LYS A 264 38.07 -25.40 35.00
N CYS A 265 38.20 -25.65 33.70
CA CYS A 265 39.47 -25.46 33.00
C CYS A 265 39.70 -23.99 32.61
N GLU A 266 40.95 -23.53 32.63
CA GLU A 266 41.34 -22.21 32.10
C GLU A 266 41.26 -22.22 30.58
N GLY A 267 40.59 -21.24 29.99
CA GLY A 267 40.42 -21.12 28.52
C GLY A 267 39.15 -21.75 27.95
N LEU A 268 38.46 -22.63 28.69
CA LEU A 268 37.18 -23.20 28.25
C LEU A 268 36.06 -22.14 28.31
N GLU A 269 35.51 -21.80 27.14
CA GLU A 269 34.47 -20.78 26.94
C GLU A 269 33.09 -21.38 26.60
N TYR A 270 33.05 -22.47 25.83
CA TYR A 270 31.79 -23.08 25.36
C TYR A 270 31.77 -24.60 25.60
N VAL A 271 30.62 -25.10 26.04
CA VAL A 271 30.31 -26.52 26.15
C VAL A 271 29.06 -26.82 25.32
N VAL A 272 29.12 -27.82 24.45
CA VAL A 272 27.99 -28.27 23.63
C VAL A 272 27.63 -29.70 23.99
N VAL A 273 26.34 -29.99 24.10
CA VAL A 273 25.80 -31.34 24.28
C VAL A 273 24.83 -31.64 23.15
N THR A 274 25.17 -32.65 22.35
CA THR A 274 24.32 -33.25 21.33
C THR A 274 23.85 -34.62 21.82
N LEU A 275 22.53 -34.82 21.92
CA LEU A 275 21.91 -36.07 22.34
C LEU A 275 21.27 -36.78 21.13
N LEU A 276 21.56 -38.07 20.95
CA LEU A 276 21.13 -38.91 19.83
C LEU A 276 20.28 -40.10 20.29
N ALA A 277 19.32 -40.56 19.48
CA ALA A 277 18.57 -41.80 19.69
C ALA A 277 17.89 -42.33 18.42
N LEU A 278 17.53 -43.62 18.46
CA LEU A 278 16.72 -44.34 17.47
C LEU A 278 15.44 -43.56 17.09
N ASP A 279 15.22 -43.42 15.78
CA ASP A 279 14.06 -42.77 15.15
C ASP A 279 13.72 -41.36 15.66
N ALA A 280 14.68 -40.68 16.30
CA ALA A 280 14.50 -39.36 16.91
C ALA A 280 15.45 -38.31 16.30
N LYS A 281 14.99 -37.06 16.20
CA LYS A 281 15.81 -35.95 15.74
C LYS A 281 16.95 -35.66 16.75
N PRO A 282 18.19 -35.39 16.30
CA PRO A 282 19.26 -34.90 17.18
C PRO A 282 18.87 -33.64 17.95
N HIS A 283 19.14 -33.61 19.25
CA HIS A 283 18.92 -32.42 20.08
C HIS A 283 20.26 -31.77 20.45
N HIS A 284 20.47 -30.52 20.00
CA HIS A 284 21.68 -29.74 20.24
C HIS A 284 21.44 -28.64 21.28
N PHE A 285 22.27 -28.63 22.33
CA PHE A 285 22.29 -27.62 23.39
C PHE A 285 23.69 -27.02 23.49
N ALA A 286 23.83 -25.71 23.27
CA ALA A 286 25.08 -24.98 23.44
C ALA A 286 25.03 -24.15 24.72
N PHE A 287 26.10 -24.18 25.51
CA PHE A 287 26.25 -23.46 26.76
C PHE A 287 27.51 -22.59 26.71
N LYS A 288 27.39 -21.33 27.11
CA LYS A 288 28.50 -20.37 27.18
C LYS A 288 28.85 -20.08 28.64
N ARG A 289 30.14 -19.97 28.94
CA ARG A 289 30.65 -19.58 30.26
C ARG A 289 30.28 -18.12 30.56
N THR A 290 29.80 -17.88 31.77
CA THR A 290 29.50 -16.54 32.28
C THR A 290 30.75 -15.90 32.90
N SER A 291 30.88 -14.58 32.81
CA SER A 291 32.02 -13.83 33.36
C SER A 291 31.88 -13.56 34.86
N GLU A 292 33.01 -13.29 35.51
CA GLU A 292 33.15 -13.14 36.98
C GLU A 292 32.29 -12.02 37.59
N ASP A 293 31.86 -11.02 36.82
CA ASP A 293 30.96 -9.93 37.27
C ASP A 293 29.48 -10.34 37.43
N SER A 294 29.11 -11.58 37.08
CA SER A 294 27.74 -12.08 37.20
C SER A 294 27.51 -12.84 38.51
N THR A 295 26.32 -12.72 39.11
CA THR A 295 26.02 -13.27 40.46
C THR A 295 25.96 -14.80 40.54
N VAL A 296 26.22 -15.52 39.44
CA VAL A 296 26.24 -16.99 39.36
C VAL A 296 27.36 -17.39 38.40
N GLU A 297 28.52 -17.80 38.95
CA GLU A 297 29.62 -18.34 38.16
C GLU A 297 29.24 -19.71 37.59
N GLY A 298 29.26 -19.87 36.26
CA GLY A 298 28.89 -21.14 35.61
C GLY A 298 28.67 -21.06 34.10
N PHE A 299 27.96 -22.06 33.56
CA PHE A 299 27.59 -22.17 32.16
C PHE A 299 26.09 -21.89 31.96
N CYS A 300 25.74 -21.02 31.01
CA CYS A 300 24.36 -20.68 30.67
C CYS A 300 24.02 -21.14 29.24
N GLU A 301 22.84 -21.72 29.04
CA GLU A 301 22.39 -22.16 27.71
C GLU A 301 22.16 -20.96 26.77
N MET A 302 22.66 -21.08 25.54
CA MET A 302 22.42 -20.14 24.45
C MET A 302 21.11 -20.50 23.72
N SER A 303 19.99 -19.91 24.16
CA SER A 303 18.67 -20.20 23.57
C SER A 303 18.56 -19.90 22.07
N SER A 304 19.41 -19.02 21.53
CA SER A 304 19.50 -18.68 20.11
C SER A 304 20.23 -19.72 19.25
N ALA A 305 20.99 -20.64 19.84
CA ALA A 305 21.67 -21.72 19.12
C ALA A 305 20.91 -23.07 19.16
N ARG A 306 19.78 -23.13 19.87
CA ARG A 306 19.01 -24.36 20.10
C ARG A 306 18.56 -24.99 18.78
N GLY A 307 18.84 -26.28 18.63
CA GLY A 307 18.40 -27.07 17.47
C GLY A 307 19.28 -26.97 16.22
N PHE A 308 20.37 -26.21 16.28
CA PHE A 308 21.40 -26.15 15.23
C PHE A 308 22.70 -26.82 15.70
N TRP A 309 23.47 -27.34 14.75
CA TRP A 309 24.87 -27.67 15.01
C TRP A 309 25.66 -26.39 15.36
N PRO A 310 26.67 -26.46 16.26
CA PRO A 310 27.43 -25.26 16.67
C PRO A 310 28.10 -24.52 15.52
N HIS A 311 28.62 -25.25 14.52
CA HIS A 311 29.22 -24.65 13.34
C HIS A 311 28.17 -23.92 12.49
N ILE A 312 26.98 -24.49 12.29
CA ILE A 312 25.86 -23.83 11.60
C ILE A 312 25.41 -22.58 12.37
N ALA A 313 25.33 -22.64 13.70
CA ALA A 313 24.96 -21.51 14.55
C ALA A 313 25.98 -20.35 14.48
N ASP A 314 27.29 -20.65 14.39
CA ASP A 314 28.33 -19.64 14.14
C ASP A 314 28.25 -19.06 12.73
N GLN A 315 28.08 -19.91 11.70
CA GLN A 315 27.88 -19.47 10.30
C GLN A 315 26.59 -18.65 10.12
N MET A 316 25.55 -18.87 10.93
CA MET A 316 24.36 -18.02 10.99
C MET A 316 24.57 -16.73 11.78
N GLU A 317 25.67 -16.59 12.53
CA GLU A 317 26.00 -15.44 13.38
C GLU A 317 24.92 -15.10 14.43
N VAL A 318 24.36 -16.12 15.09
CA VAL A 318 23.28 -15.93 16.08
C VAL A 318 23.69 -15.06 17.28
N GLU A 319 25.00 -14.93 17.56
CA GLU A 319 25.54 -14.05 18.60
C GLU A 319 25.28 -12.55 18.33
N ARG A 320 25.12 -12.14 17.06
CA ARG A 320 24.76 -10.74 16.71
C ARG A 320 23.37 -10.33 17.20
N LEU A 321 22.58 -11.24 17.76
CA LEU A 321 21.27 -10.97 18.36
C LEU A 321 21.32 -10.76 19.89
N ALA A 322 22.51 -10.68 20.51
CA ALA A 322 22.68 -10.63 21.97
C ALA A 322 21.92 -9.51 22.72
N LEU A 323 21.56 -8.39 22.07
CA LEU A 323 20.74 -7.33 22.67
C LEU A 323 19.23 -7.68 22.78
N PHE A 324 18.80 -8.79 22.20
CA PHE A 324 17.41 -9.23 22.19
C PHE A 324 17.21 -10.50 23.02
N ARG A 325 16.01 -10.68 23.55
CA ARG A 325 15.53 -12.00 23.97
C ARG A 325 15.11 -12.78 22.73
N VAL A 326 15.83 -13.84 22.40
CA VAL A 326 15.64 -14.62 21.17
C VAL A 326 15.06 -16.00 21.44
N GLU A 327 14.06 -16.37 20.64
CA GLU A 327 13.45 -17.70 20.55
C GLU A 327 13.54 -18.19 19.10
N CYS A 328 14.06 -19.41 18.88
CA CYS A 328 13.99 -20.05 17.58
C CYS A 328 12.58 -20.62 17.36
N VAL A 329 11.87 -20.10 16.36
CA VAL A 329 10.45 -20.43 16.07
C VAL A 329 10.31 -21.43 14.92
N GLY A 330 11.35 -21.63 14.11
CA GLY A 330 11.37 -22.68 13.12
C GLY A 330 12.73 -22.89 12.47
N VAL A 331 12.93 -24.10 11.96
CA VAL A 331 14.14 -24.53 11.24
C VAL A 331 13.72 -25.24 9.95
N LEU A 332 14.40 -24.91 8.86
CA LEU A 332 14.28 -25.54 7.55
C LEU A 332 15.70 -25.93 7.08
N SER A 333 15.87 -27.12 6.53
CA SER A 333 17.12 -27.57 5.89
C SER A 333 16.80 -28.01 4.46
N SER A 334 17.80 -27.96 3.56
CA SER A 334 17.61 -28.22 2.11
C SER A 334 16.91 -29.55 1.81
N ARG A 335 16.35 -29.61 0.60
CA ARG A 335 15.66 -30.74 -0.02
C ARG A 335 16.60 -31.91 -0.33
N SER A 336 17.17 -32.55 0.68
CA SER A 336 17.61 -33.94 0.50
C SER A 336 16.38 -34.78 0.15
N HIS A 337 16.30 -35.27 -1.10
CA HIS A 337 15.36 -36.31 -1.53
C HIS A 337 15.26 -37.43 -0.48
N HIS A 338 14.10 -38.09 -0.36
CA HIS A 338 13.85 -39.14 0.65
C HIS A 338 15.00 -40.16 0.75
N ARG A 339 15.90 -39.91 1.69
CA ARG A 339 16.96 -40.79 2.15
C ARG A 339 16.92 -40.69 3.67
N HIS A 340 17.08 -41.82 4.32
CA HIS A 340 16.74 -42.02 5.74
C HIS A 340 17.45 -41.03 6.67
N THR A 341 17.00 -40.96 7.92
CA THR A 341 17.55 -40.17 9.03
C THR A 341 18.94 -40.66 9.50
N ASN A 342 19.83 -40.89 8.53
CA ASN A 342 21.23 -41.22 8.66
C ASN A 342 22.06 -39.95 8.37
N PHE A 343 23.24 -39.86 8.97
CA PHE A 343 24.04 -38.63 9.11
C PHE A 343 24.54 -38.00 7.77
N VAL A 344 24.30 -38.64 6.62
CA VAL A 344 25.25 -38.65 5.49
C VAL A 344 24.82 -37.78 4.28
N THR A 345 23.72 -37.02 4.36
CA THR A 345 23.39 -36.03 3.31
C THR A 345 23.65 -34.60 3.77
N PRO A 346 24.65 -33.88 3.21
CA PRO A 346 24.83 -32.46 3.49
C PRO A 346 23.60 -31.68 3.03
N SER A 347 22.98 -30.94 3.94
CA SER A 347 21.97 -29.95 3.56
C SER A 347 22.66 -28.81 2.81
N GLU A 348 22.35 -28.64 1.53
CA GLU A 348 22.94 -27.60 0.67
C GLU A 348 22.77 -26.17 1.23
N TYR A 349 21.75 -25.97 2.06
CA TYR A 349 21.54 -24.81 2.92
C TYR A 349 20.70 -25.20 4.14
N THR A 350 20.77 -24.37 5.19
CA THR A 350 19.89 -24.43 6.36
C THR A 350 19.45 -23.02 6.74
N VAL A 351 18.18 -22.85 7.11
CA VAL A 351 17.51 -21.59 7.47
C VAL A 351 16.96 -21.68 8.88
N GLY A 352 17.27 -20.69 9.70
CA GLY A 352 16.73 -20.48 11.04
C GLY A 352 15.86 -19.23 11.13
N VAL A 353 14.68 -19.39 11.73
CA VAL A 353 13.71 -18.32 11.97
C VAL A 353 13.70 -17.96 13.44
N PHE A 354 14.23 -16.78 13.76
CA PHE A 354 14.40 -16.29 15.12
C PHE A 354 13.41 -15.15 15.42
N LEU A 355 12.58 -15.33 16.44
CA LEU A 355 11.76 -14.27 17.00
C LEU A 355 12.56 -13.55 18.09
N ALA A 356 12.74 -12.25 17.92
CA ALA A 356 13.53 -11.40 18.82
C ALA A 356 12.65 -10.32 19.46
N GLU A 357 12.72 -10.17 20.78
CA GLU A 357 12.03 -9.14 21.57
C GLU A 357 12.99 -8.33 22.44
N GLU A 358 12.75 -7.01 22.53
CA GLU A 358 13.46 -6.12 23.45
C GLU A 358 13.26 -6.53 24.93
N PRO A 359 14.35 -6.66 25.73
CA PRO A 359 14.26 -7.06 27.12
C PRO A 359 13.50 -6.05 28.00
N ASN A 360 12.78 -6.54 29.01
CA ASN A 360 11.95 -5.71 29.89
C ASN A 360 12.80 -4.79 30.77
N VAL A 361 12.93 -3.51 30.40
CA VAL A 361 13.73 -2.53 31.17
C VAL A 361 13.15 -2.21 32.56
N LYS A 362 11.81 -2.29 32.77
CA LYS A 362 11.15 -2.15 34.08
C LYS A 362 9.85 -2.97 34.18
N PRO A 363 9.61 -3.74 35.27
CA PRO A 363 8.30 -4.32 35.52
C PRO A 363 7.27 -3.22 35.82
N GLY A 364 6.08 -3.30 35.20
CA GLY A 364 4.95 -2.38 35.43
C GLY A 364 4.72 -1.33 34.34
N HIS A 365 5.75 -0.88 33.61
CA HIS A 365 5.57 0.05 32.48
C HIS A 365 5.30 -0.68 31.17
N LYS A 366 4.08 -0.56 30.64
CA LYS A 366 3.79 -0.91 29.24
C LYS A 366 4.42 0.16 28.33
N GLN A 367 5.59 -0.14 27.75
CA GLN A 367 6.05 0.62 26.58
C GLN A 367 4.99 0.52 25.47
N PRO A 368 4.62 1.62 24.80
CA PRO A 368 3.50 1.64 23.86
C PRO A 368 3.74 0.80 22.60
N GLN A 369 5.02 0.58 22.24
CA GLN A 369 5.40 -0.23 21.08
C GLN A 369 6.79 -0.84 21.36
N ARG A 370 6.82 -2.15 21.64
CA ARG A 370 8.05 -2.92 21.86
C ARG A 370 8.72 -3.20 20.53
N ASP A 371 10.05 -3.20 20.52
CA ASP A 371 10.80 -3.73 19.39
C ASP A 371 10.68 -5.27 19.37
N ARG A 372 9.99 -5.78 18.33
CA ARG A 372 9.73 -7.21 18.11
C ARG A 372 9.87 -7.52 16.62
N ARG A 373 10.88 -8.34 16.30
CA ARG A 373 11.31 -8.62 14.92
C ARG A 373 11.41 -10.13 14.68
N VAL A 374 11.25 -10.52 13.43
CA VAL A 374 11.75 -11.79 12.91
C VAL A 374 13.11 -11.51 12.29
N PHE A 375 14.13 -12.24 12.77
CA PHE A 375 15.42 -12.37 12.12
C PHE A 375 15.45 -13.74 11.46
N LEU A 376 15.49 -13.79 10.13
CA LEU A 376 15.79 -15.01 9.40
C LEU A 376 17.29 -15.04 9.13
N ARG A 377 17.96 -16.15 9.47
CA ARG A 377 19.39 -16.36 9.23
C ARG A 377 19.57 -17.66 8.47
N ALA A 378 20.33 -17.66 7.38
CA ALA A 378 20.59 -18.82 6.55
C ALA A 378 22.10 -19.04 6.38
N ALA A 379 22.53 -20.30 6.39
CA ALA A 379 23.86 -20.73 5.96
C ALA A 379 23.69 -21.55 4.68
N VAL A 380 24.39 -21.18 3.62
CA VAL A 380 24.29 -21.78 2.28
C VAL A 380 25.66 -22.31 1.89
N TYR A 381 25.72 -23.58 1.53
CA TYR A 381 26.94 -24.30 1.15
C TYR A 381 27.00 -24.54 -0.37
N ASN A 382 25.86 -24.66 -1.04
CA ASN A 382 25.78 -24.70 -2.50
C ASN A 382 25.42 -23.30 -3.05
N LYS A 383 26.40 -22.59 -3.61
CA LYS A 383 26.20 -21.21 -4.11
C LYS A 383 25.31 -21.12 -5.34
N ASP A 384 25.22 -22.15 -6.17
CA ASP A 384 24.42 -22.15 -7.41
C ASP A 384 22.91 -21.91 -7.11
N LEU A 385 22.39 -22.41 -5.98
CA LEU A 385 21.00 -22.25 -5.54
C LEU A 385 20.60 -20.81 -5.19
N LEU A 386 21.58 -19.89 -5.06
CA LEU A 386 21.34 -18.45 -4.96
C LEU A 386 21.24 -17.79 -6.35
N PHE A 387 21.95 -18.33 -7.33
CA PHE A 387 22.18 -17.73 -8.65
C PHE A 387 21.19 -18.18 -9.74
N GLU A 388 20.37 -19.21 -9.51
CA GLU A 388 19.31 -19.66 -10.45
C GLU A 388 18.31 -18.56 -10.86
N ASN A 389 18.23 -17.45 -10.13
CA ASN A 389 17.40 -16.28 -10.44
C ASN A 389 18.11 -15.21 -11.32
N SER A 390 19.30 -15.51 -11.85
CA SER A 390 20.04 -14.61 -12.75
C SER A 390 19.80 -14.96 -14.24
N PRO A 391 19.46 -13.99 -15.10
CA PRO A 391 19.42 -14.21 -16.54
C PRO A 391 20.86 -14.30 -17.06
N SER A 392 21.35 -15.50 -17.32
CA SER A 392 22.71 -15.71 -17.82
C SER A 392 22.85 -15.26 -19.27
N GLU A 393 23.72 -14.26 -19.50
CA GLU A 393 24.33 -14.11 -20.83
C GLU A 393 25.19 -15.35 -21.12
N GLY A 394 25.16 -15.81 -22.37
CA GLY A 394 25.57 -17.17 -22.71
C GLY A 394 27.07 -17.43 -22.55
N THR A 395 27.43 -18.27 -21.57
CA THR A 395 28.71 -19.00 -21.54
C THR A 395 28.46 -20.51 -21.45
N PRO A 396 29.11 -21.35 -22.29
CA PRO A 396 28.86 -22.79 -22.29
C PRO A 396 29.52 -23.48 -21.08
N ARG A 397 28.72 -24.19 -20.27
CA ARG A 397 29.24 -25.09 -19.21
C ARG A 397 30.07 -26.22 -19.84
N ARG A 398 31.32 -26.37 -19.39
CA ARG A 398 32.13 -27.58 -19.63
C ARG A 398 31.81 -28.63 -18.56
N THR A 399 31.56 -29.86 -18.96
CA THR A 399 31.51 -31.03 -18.06
C THR A 399 32.88 -31.72 -17.97
N ALA A 400 33.07 -32.55 -16.95
CA ALA A 400 34.38 -33.13 -16.60
C ALA A 400 34.93 -34.20 -17.55
N LEU A 401 34.23 -34.51 -18.65
CA LEU A 401 34.71 -35.35 -19.75
C LEU A 401 34.55 -34.57 -21.05
N GLY A 402 35.66 -34.25 -21.72
CA GLY A 402 35.72 -33.23 -22.77
C GLY A 402 35.10 -33.62 -24.13
N SER A 403 33.78 -33.80 -24.20
CA SER A 403 33.01 -33.82 -25.45
C SER A 403 32.07 -32.62 -25.54
N VAL A 404 31.93 -32.08 -26.76
CA VAL A 404 30.97 -31.01 -27.07
C VAL A 404 29.84 -31.62 -27.90
N THR A 405 28.64 -31.69 -27.33
CA THR A 405 27.40 -31.99 -28.06
C THR A 405 26.49 -30.76 -28.04
N MET A 406 26.07 -30.31 -29.23
CA MET A 406 25.01 -29.30 -29.37
C MET A 406 23.67 -30.02 -29.57
N ASP A 407 22.91 -30.19 -28.49
CA ASP A 407 21.54 -30.70 -28.59
C ASP A 407 20.57 -29.57 -28.93
N SER A 408 20.17 -29.48 -30.21
CA SER A 408 19.34 -28.40 -30.74
C SER A 408 17.82 -28.67 -30.67
N GLU A 409 17.37 -29.47 -29.70
CA GLU A 409 15.95 -29.89 -29.59
C GLU A 409 15.14 -29.23 -28.46
N LEU A 410 15.72 -28.36 -27.62
CA LEU A 410 14.99 -27.65 -26.55
C LEU A 410 14.50 -26.23 -26.94
N ALA A 411 14.16 -26.02 -28.23
CA ALA A 411 13.82 -24.70 -28.79
C ALA A 411 12.42 -24.61 -29.44
N ARG A 412 11.48 -25.50 -29.10
CA ARG A 412 10.16 -25.59 -29.76
C ARG A 412 8.92 -25.60 -28.86
N THR A 413 9.05 -25.35 -27.57
CA THR A 413 7.92 -25.30 -26.61
C THR A 413 7.65 -23.92 -25.99
N THR A 414 8.25 -22.85 -26.55
CA THR A 414 8.11 -21.47 -26.04
C THR A 414 7.09 -20.64 -26.84
N ILE A 415 5.84 -21.09 -26.90
CA ILE A 415 4.70 -20.25 -27.34
C ILE A 415 3.55 -20.39 -26.32
N GLY A 416 3.62 -19.63 -25.22
CA GLY A 416 2.55 -19.56 -24.24
C GLY A 416 2.95 -19.09 -22.83
N GLY A 417 2.94 -17.77 -22.60
CA GLY A 417 2.64 -17.19 -21.27
C GLY A 417 3.77 -17.06 -20.24
N SER A 418 4.09 -15.80 -19.90
CA SER A 418 4.69 -15.33 -18.61
C SER A 418 5.99 -15.95 -18.11
N SER A 419 7.10 -15.23 -18.30
CA SER A 419 8.30 -15.28 -17.44
C SER A 419 8.28 -14.13 -16.41
N SER A 420 8.59 -14.43 -15.13
CA SER A 420 8.97 -13.53 -14.01
C SER A 420 8.48 -14.04 -12.65
N GLY A 421 8.97 -15.22 -12.24
CA GLY A 421 8.87 -15.73 -10.88
C GLY A 421 10.26 -15.97 -10.30
N VAL A 422 10.40 -15.87 -8.97
CA VAL A 422 11.55 -16.49 -8.28
C VAL A 422 11.44 -17.99 -8.50
N HIS A 423 12.50 -18.67 -8.92
CA HIS A 423 12.46 -20.11 -9.18
C HIS A 423 12.09 -20.86 -7.88
N ASP A 424 11.14 -21.78 -7.94
CA ASP A 424 10.57 -22.48 -6.77
C ASP A 424 11.64 -23.19 -5.92
N ASP A 425 12.77 -23.52 -6.53
CA ASP A 425 13.86 -24.32 -5.96
C ASP A 425 14.98 -23.47 -5.35
N SER A 426 14.95 -22.15 -5.54
CA SER A 426 15.99 -21.24 -5.04
C SER A 426 15.85 -20.91 -3.55
N VAL A 427 17.00 -20.65 -2.88
CA VAL A 427 17.04 -20.31 -1.44
C VAL A 427 16.14 -19.12 -1.10
N PHE A 428 16.04 -18.14 -2.00
CA PHE A 428 15.19 -16.95 -1.82
C PHE A 428 13.69 -17.25 -1.75
N ALA A 429 13.20 -18.31 -2.42
CA ALA A 429 11.80 -18.72 -2.33
C ALA A 429 11.46 -19.28 -0.93
N ASP A 430 12.33 -20.13 -0.40
CA ASP A 430 12.18 -20.74 0.93
C ASP A 430 12.39 -19.72 2.07
N VAL A 431 13.30 -18.76 1.89
CA VAL A 431 13.42 -17.56 2.76
C VAL A 431 12.10 -16.80 2.81
N LEU A 432 11.47 -16.55 1.66
CA LEU A 432 10.22 -15.79 1.60
C LEU A 432 9.08 -16.56 2.28
N GLY A 433 8.87 -17.84 1.94
CA GLY A 433 7.83 -18.68 2.56
C GLY A 433 8.01 -18.84 4.08
N SER A 434 9.25 -18.96 4.56
CA SER A 434 9.56 -19.02 5.99
C SER A 434 9.22 -17.71 6.71
N LEU A 435 9.47 -16.55 6.09
CA LEU A 435 9.06 -15.25 6.61
C LEU A 435 7.53 -15.10 6.65
N GLU A 436 6.79 -15.57 5.65
CA GLU A 436 5.33 -15.48 5.62
C GLU A 436 4.67 -16.15 6.82
N LEU A 437 5.09 -17.39 7.12
CA LEU A 437 4.61 -18.15 8.27
C LEU A 437 4.93 -17.44 9.60
N ALA A 438 6.16 -16.97 9.75
CA ALA A 438 6.63 -16.32 10.98
C ALA A 438 5.96 -14.97 11.23
N VAL A 439 5.95 -14.08 10.23
CA VAL A 439 5.40 -12.72 10.36
C VAL A 439 3.88 -12.77 10.48
N GLY A 440 3.21 -13.66 9.72
CA GLY A 440 1.76 -13.84 9.77
C GLY A 440 1.25 -14.23 11.16
N ARG A 441 1.99 -15.08 11.89
CA ARG A 441 1.66 -15.50 13.25
C ARG A 441 2.01 -14.45 14.31
N HIS A 442 3.14 -13.75 14.18
CA HIS A 442 3.70 -12.92 15.27
C HIS A 442 3.53 -11.39 15.12
N ARG A 443 3.06 -10.88 13.97
CA ARG A 443 2.80 -9.43 13.73
C ARG A 443 3.98 -8.52 14.07
N THR A 444 5.16 -8.87 13.57
CA THR A 444 6.41 -8.14 13.77
C THR A 444 6.57 -6.97 12.80
N ALA A 445 7.66 -6.20 12.94
CA ALA A 445 8.06 -5.18 11.96
C ALA A 445 9.59 -5.01 11.96
N ALA A 446 10.12 -4.30 10.94
CA ALA A 446 11.55 -4.11 10.72
C ALA A 446 12.34 -5.43 10.66
N ASN A 447 11.73 -6.44 10.04
CA ASN A 447 12.27 -7.80 9.96
C ASN A 447 13.58 -7.83 9.14
N HIS A 448 14.44 -8.80 9.44
CA HIS A 448 15.79 -8.88 8.90
C HIS A 448 16.02 -10.24 8.25
N VAL A 449 16.66 -10.25 7.08
CA VAL A 449 17.16 -11.46 6.41
C VAL A 449 18.68 -11.39 6.39
N PHE A 450 19.32 -12.47 6.82
CA PHE A 450 20.77 -12.67 6.76
C PHE A 450 21.04 -14.00 6.05
N ILE A 451 21.93 -13.99 5.05
CA ILE A 451 22.37 -15.20 4.33
C ILE A 451 23.89 -15.20 4.33
N ASN A 452 24.52 -16.29 4.73
CA ASN A 452 25.97 -16.47 4.67
C ASN A 452 26.31 -17.53 3.62
N LEU A 453 27.09 -17.17 2.61
CA LEU A 453 27.63 -18.10 1.61
C LEU A 453 28.96 -18.67 2.12
N VAL A 454 28.92 -19.93 2.52
CA VAL A 454 30.09 -20.65 3.04
C VAL A 454 30.92 -21.18 1.87
N GLY A 455 32.22 -20.85 1.85
CA GLY A 455 33.14 -21.29 0.78
C GLY A 455 33.04 -20.49 -0.54
N ALA A 456 32.54 -19.26 -0.48
CA ALA A 456 32.47 -18.34 -1.62
C ALA A 456 33.50 -17.21 -1.50
N ASP A 457 34.12 -16.82 -2.62
CA ASP A 457 35.23 -15.86 -2.66
C ASP A 457 34.75 -14.43 -2.92
N ALA A 458 35.23 -13.48 -2.11
CA ALA A 458 34.72 -12.10 -2.09
C ALA A 458 35.08 -11.28 -3.35
N GLU A 459 36.12 -11.65 -4.09
CA GLU A 459 36.51 -10.95 -5.32
C GLU A 459 35.67 -11.43 -6.53
N ASP A 460 35.39 -12.73 -6.64
CA ASP A 460 34.71 -13.35 -7.78
C ASP A 460 33.17 -13.40 -7.63
N ASP A 461 32.66 -13.78 -6.46
CA ASP A 461 31.21 -14.05 -6.28
C ASP A 461 30.39 -12.80 -5.91
N LEU A 462 31.02 -11.76 -5.34
CA LEU A 462 30.31 -10.58 -4.82
C LEU A 462 29.49 -9.79 -5.88
N PRO A 463 29.96 -9.59 -7.13
CA PRO A 463 29.15 -8.94 -8.18
C PRO A 463 27.92 -9.77 -8.58
N SER A 464 28.06 -11.09 -8.64
CA SER A 464 26.97 -12.03 -8.93
C SER A 464 25.91 -12.02 -7.82
N VAL A 465 26.35 -11.91 -6.55
CA VAL A 465 25.46 -11.76 -5.39
C VAL A 465 24.73 -10.42 -5.38
N GLU A 466 25.40 -9.32 -5.75
CA GLU A 466 24.78 -8.00 -5.92
C GLU A 466 23.64 -8.04 -6.95
N ALA A 467 23.87 -8.69 -8.11
CA ALA A 467 22.86 -8.87 -9.14
C ALA A 467 21.69 -9.79 -8.69
N ALA A 468 21.99 -10.90 -8.00
CA ALA A 468 20.97 -11.81 -7.49
C ALA A 468 20.06 -11.14 -6.45
N ILE A 469 20.62 -10.35 -5.53
CA ILE A 469 19.85 -9.58 -4.54
C ILE A 469 18.99 -8.51 -5.20
N ALA A 470 19.52 -7.79 -6.20
CA ALA A 470 18.76 -6.80 -6.95
C ALA A 470 17.56 -7.45 -7.69
N SER A 471 17.78 -8.59 -8.34
CA SER A 471 16.73 -9.39 -9.01
C SER A 471 15.66 -9.88 -8.03
N PHE A 472 16.07 -10.44 -6.88
CA PHE A 472 15.15 -10.90 -5.83
C PHE A 472 14.31 -9.74 -5.28
N ILE A 473 14.94 -8.63 -4.91
CA ILE A 473 14.24 -7.45 -4.37
C ILE A 473 13.25 -6.90 -5.38
N HIS A 474 13.62 -6.77 -6.66
CA HIS A 474 12.72 -6.30 -7.71
C HIS A 474 11.50 -7.22 -7.87
N THR A 475 11.72 -8.54 -7.83
CA THR A 475 10.67 -9.56 -8.07
C THR A 475 9.74 -9.78 -6.87
N ALA A 476 10.26 -9.59 -5.64
CA ALA A 476 9.58 -9.84 -4.37
C ALA A 476 9.27 -8.56 -3.56
N PHE A 477 9.47 -7.36 -4.12
CA PHE A 477 9.36 -6.08 -3.40
C PHE A 477 8.07 -5.93 -2.58
N ASN A 478 6.93 -6.25 -3.19
CA ASN A 478 5.61 -6.13 -2.56
C ASN A 478 5.45 -7.08 -1.37
N ASP A 479 6.02 -8.28 -1.45
CA ASP A 479 5.98 -9.26 -0.37
C ASP A 479 6.94 -8.88 0.75
N LEU A 480 8.17 -8.44 0.42
CA LEU A 480 9.11 -7.88 1.40
C LEU A 480 8.51 -6.66 2.14
N LYS A 481 7.81 -5.77 1.42
CA LYS A 481 7.09 -4.62 1.99
C LYS A 481 5.93 -5.06 2.90
N ARG A 482 5.09 -6.01 2.46
CA ARG A 482 3.99 -6.60 3.25
C ARG A 482 4.50 -7.29 4.52
N LEU A 483 5.62 -8.00 4.41
CA LEU A 483 6.31 -8.68 5.49
C LEU A 483 7.20 -7.73 6.32
N LYS A 484 7.22 -6.43 6.01
CA LYS A 484 7.98 -5.38 6.73
C LYS A 484 9.47 -5.72 6.89
N VAL A 485 10.08 -6.32 5.86
CA VAL A 485 11.51 -6.59 5.80
C VAL A 485 12.24 -5.27 5.56
N ALA A 486 13.05 -4.85 6.53
CA ALA A 486 13.81 -3.61 6.49
C ALA A 486 15.26 -3.80 6.01
N CYS A 487 15.79 -5.03 6.04
CA CYS A 487 17.15 -5.32 5.64
C CYS A 487 17.29 -6.75 5.09
N VAL A 488 18.04 -6.89 4.00
CA VAL A 488 18.53 -8.16 3.46
C VAL A 488 20.05 -8.04 3.37
N GLU A 489 20.77 -8.81 4.19
CA GLU A 489 22.23 -8.88 4.24
C GLU A 489 22.68 -10.24 3.68
N VAL A 490 23.62 -10.24 2.73
CA VAL A 490 24.30 -11.46 2.26
C VAL A 490 25.80 -11.30 2.46
N ARG A 491 26.43 -12.32 3.05
CA ARG A 491 27.87 -12.39 3.36
C ARG A 491 28.57 -13.37 2.42
N VAL A 492 29.75 -12.99 1.94
CA VAL A 492 30.54 -13.72 0.94
C VAL A 492 32.02 -13.59 1.32
N GLY A 493 32.59 -14.60 1.97
CA GLY A 493 33.95 -14.52 2.52
C GLY A 493 34.12 -13.33 3.48
N THR A 494 35.06 -12.44 3.19
CA THR A 494 35.28 -11.18 3.94
C THR A 494 34.30 -10.06 3.57
N GLY A 495 33.60 -10.18 2.43
CA GLY A 495 32.71 -9.15 1.89
C GLY A 495 31.24 -9.31 2.30
N SER A 496 30.46 -8.24 2.09
CA SER A 496 29.00 -8.31 2.22
C SER A 496 28.28 -7.37 1.26
N VAL A 497 27.05 -7.76 0.91
CA VAL A 497 26.08 -6.92 0.21
C VAL A 497 24.88 -6.72 1.13
N ILE A 498 24.57 -5.47 1.46
CA ILE A 498 23.48 -5.10 2.36
C ILE A 498 22.47 -4.26 1.59
N ALA A 499 21.24 -4.74 1.51
CA ALA A 499 20.10 -4.01 0.97
C ALA A 499 19.22 -3.51 2.11
N MET A 500 19.23 -2.20 2.37
CA MET A 500 18.43 -1.57 3.43
C MET A 500 17.22 -0.81 2.88
N ASN A 501 16.03 -1.11 3.41
CA ASN A 501 14.79 -0.40 3.13
C ASN A 501 14.33 0.37 4.38
N THR A 502 14.92 1.53 4.60
CA THR A 502 14.73 2.32 5.83
C THR A 502 13.41 3.09 5.87
N SER A 503 12.83 3.42 4.71
CA SER A 503 11.55 4.13 4.53
C SER A 503 10.36 3.20 4.27
N GLY A 504 10.61 1.95 3.87
CA GLY A 504 9.58 0.99 3.43
C GLY A 504 9.21 1.10 1.94
N LEU A 505 9.96 1.89 1.16
CA LEU A 505 9.63 2.29 -0.21
C LEU A 505 10.70 1.94 -1.25
N ARG A 506 11.96 1.78 -0.85
CA ARG A 506 13.06 1.38 -1.75
C ARG A 506 14.19 0.75 -0.95
N PHE A 507 14.76 -0.34 -1.44
CA PHE A 507 16.01 -0.88 -0.92
C PHE A 507 17.19 -0.12 -1.55
N LYS A 508 18.08 0.40 -0.70
CA LYS A 508 19.40 0.89 -1.08
C LYS A 508 20.40 -0.24 -0.87
N ILE A 509 21.04 -0.68 -1.94
CA ILE A 509 22.07 -1.72 -1.91
C ILE A 509 23.42 -1.06 -1.67
N THR A 510 24.22 -1.62 -0.77
CA THR A 510 25.58 -1.17 -0.44
C THR A 510 26.47 -2.40 -0.36
N LYS A 511 27.63 -2.35 -1.02
CA LYS A 511 28.64 -3.41 -0.97
C LYS A 511 29.87 -2.96 -0.18
N THR A 512 30.48 -3.92 0.51
CA THR A 512 31.68 -3.72 1.33
C THR A 512 32.59 -4.92 1.12
N LEU A 513 33.87 -4.72 0.77
CA LEU A 513 34.83 -5.81 0.55
C LEU A 513 35.44 -6.34 1.86
N ASP A 514 35.58 -5.49 2.88
CA ASP A 514 36.14 -5.84 4.19
C ASP A 514 35.13 -5.63 5.32
N CYS A 515 34.54 -6.72 5.82
CA CYS A 515 33.66 -6.73 6.98
C CYS A 515 34.31 -7.41 8.19
N ALA A 516 35.34 -6.79 8.76
CA ALA A 516 36.07 -7.33 9.92
C ALA A 516 35.27 -7.38 11.24
N ALA A 517 34.12 -6.71 11.34
CA ALA A 517 33.36 -6.56 12.58
C ALA A 517 32.06 -7.39 12.60
N ARG A 518 31.95 -8.32 13.56
CA ARG A 518 30.70 -9.04 13.89
C ARG A 518 29.79 -8.17 14.78
N ASP A 519 29.38 -7.00 14.29
CA ASP A 519 28.60 -6.03 15.07
C ASP A 519 27.22 -6.56 15.50
N VAL A 520 26.88 -6.31 16.77
CA VAL A 520 25.60 -6.70 17.39
C VAL A 520 24.47 -5.82 16.86
N HIS A 521 23.35 -6.41 16.45
CA HIS A 521 22.24 -5.67 15.86
C HIS A 521 21.60 -4.69 16.87
N PRO A 522 21.47 -3.40 16.53
CA PRO A 522 20.91 -2.40 17.44
C PRO A 522 19.38 -2.48 17.57
N LEU A 523 18.89 -2.11 18.76
CA LEU A 523 17.47 -1.88 19.05
C LEU A 523 16.90 -0.71 18.21
N LEU A 524 15.58 -0.69 17.97
CA LEU A 524 14.94 0.38 17.18
C LEU A 524 15.14 1.76 17.84
N ASN A 525 15.75 2.67 17.08
CA ASN A 525 15.91 4.07 17.46
C ASN A 525 14.55 4.82 17.43
N LYS A 526 14.52 6.05 17.96
CA LYS A 526 13.28 6.85 18.08
C LYS A 526 12.56 7.06 16.74
N ILE A 527 13.30 7.28 15.65
CA ILE A 527 12.75 7.48 14.30
C ILE A 527 12.18 6.18 13.75
N GLN A 528 12.90 5.06 13.90
CA GLN A 528 12.43 3.75 13.48
C GLN A 528 11.16 3.31 14.24
N ARG A 529 11.06 3.60 15.55
CA ARG A 529 9.81 3.40 16.31
C ARG A 529 8.66 4.25 15.76
N LYS A 530 8.91 5.52 15.39
CA LYS A 530 7.92 6.38 14.70
C LYS A 530 7.50 5.79 13.34
N ARG A 531 8.44 5.35 12.50
CA ARG A 531 8.17 4.67 11.22
C ARG A 531 7.31 3.42 11.39
N MET A 532 7.64 2.58 12.37
CA MET A 532 6.87 1.38 12.72
C MET A 532 5.43 1.72 13.12
N ALA A 533 5.21 2.84 13.83
CA ALA A 533 3.86 3.32 14.18
C ALA A 533 3.08 3.75 12.93
N CYS A 534 3.69 4.50 12.00
CA CYS A 534 3.06 4.87 10.72
C CYS A 534 2.73 3.65 9.85
N GLN A 535 3.66 2.70 9.69
CA GLN A 535 3.45 1.46 8.93
C GLN A 535 2.31 0.60 9.49
N ASN A 536 2.08 0.62 10.81
CA ASN A 536 0.95 -0.06 11.44
C ASN A 536 -0.40 0.65 11.21
N LEU A 537 -0.37 1.89 10.72
CA LEU A 537 -1.54 2.69 10.31
C LEU A 537 -1.69 2.78 8.78
N SER A 538 -0.91 1.99 8.02
CA SER A 538 -0.86 2.02 6.54
C SER A 538 -0.60 3.41 5.97
N SER A 539 0.36 4.15 6.54
CA SER A 539 0.79 5.47 6.07
C SER A 539 2.30 5.62 6.23
N THR A 540 2.94 6.50 5.46
CA THR A 540 4.39 6.76 5.58
C THR A 540 4.72 7.75 6.69
N TYR A 541 5.93 7.68 7.25
CA TYR A 541 6.38 8.64 8.26
C TYR A 541 6.72 10.00 7.62
N VAL A 542 6.38 11.08 8.33
CA VAL A 542 6.30 12.43 7.74
C VAL A 542 7.65 12.93 7.17
N TYR A 543 8.78 12.57 7.78
CA TYR A 543 10.12 12.94 7.30
C TYR A 543 10.66 12.04 6.19
N ASP A 544 9.98 10.93 5.87
CA ASP A 544 10.33 10.08 4.74
C ASP A 544 9.64 10.57 3.45
N ILE A 545 8.62 11.44 3.55
CA ILE A 545 7.88 12.00 2.41
C ILE A 545 8.81 12.74 1.42
N PRO A 546 9.75 13.61 1.84
CA PRO A 546 10.70 14.24 0.91
C PRO A 546 11.59 13.22 0.18
N GLU A 547 11.93 12.08 0.79
CA GLU A 547 12.66 11.00 0.12
C GLU A 547 11.80 10.33 -0.97
N ILE A 548 10.47 10.25 -0.81
CA ILE A 548 9.57 9.82 -1.90
C ILE A 548 9.65 10.81 -3.07
N PHE A 549 9.53 12.11 -2.78
CA PHE A 549 9.64 13.15 -3.81
C PHE A 549 10.95 13.03 -4.58
N ALA A 550 12.10 12.90 -3.91
CA ALA A 550 13.40 12.74 -4.56
C ALA A 550 13.47 11.49 -5.46
N ASN A 551 13.05 10.33 -4.95
CA ASN A 551 13.07 9.08 -5.75
C ASN A 551 12.15 9.16 -6.97
N VAL A 552 10.95 9.69 -6.82
CA VAL A 552 9.95 9.79 -7.90
C VAL A 552 10.33 10.88 -8.90
N LEU A 553 10.97 11.97 -8.47
CA LEU A 553 11.53 12.98 -9.37
C LEU A 553 12.58 12.39 -10.30
N ALA A 554 13.51 11.61 -9.75
CA ALA A 554 14.57 10.93 -10.50
C ALA A 554 14.01 9.84 -11.45
N GLU A 555 12.90 9.18 -11.10
CA GLU A 555 12.20 8.23 -11.98
C GLU A 555 11.52 8.93 -13.16
N ILE A 556 10.75 10.01 -12.91
CA ILE A 556 9.97 10.71 -13.93
C ILE A 556 10.87 11.57 -14.84
N ASN A 557 12.00 12.08 -14.32
CA ASN A 557 12.90 12.97 -15.05
C ASN A 557 14.36 12.44 -15.02
N PRO A 558 14.69 11.34 -15.71
CA PRO A 558 16.02 10.75 -15.65
C PRO A 558 17.13 11.76 -15.98
N GLY A 559 18.13 11.87 -15.10
CA GLY A 559 19.28 12.78 -15.27
C GLY A 559 19.02 14.27 -14.97
N VAL A 560 17.79 14.66 -14.66
CA VAL A 560 17.43 16.07 -14.29
C VAL A 560 16.69 16.15 -12.96
N GLY A 561 15.88 15.14 -12.63
CA GLY A 561 14.99 15.14 -11.46
C GLY A 561 15.72 14.92 -10.15
N ASP A 562 15.77 15.98 -9.34
CA ASP A 562 16.37 15.95 -8.00
C ASP A 562 15.73 17.03 -7.10
N ILE A 563 15.98 16.95 -5.79
CA ILE A 563 15.65 18.02 -4.84
C ILE A 563 16.91 18.89 -4.65
N ILE A 564 16.91 20.08 -5.25
CA ILE A 564 18.02 21.04 -5.19
C ILE A 564 18.19 21.60 -3.77
N ASP A 565 17.07 21.85 -3.08
CA ASP A 565 17.04 22.42 -1.73
C ASP A 565 15.81 21.91 -0.97
N LEU A 566 15.99 21.59 0.31
CA LEU A 566 14.97 21.08 1.22
C LEU A 566 15.18 21.74 2.59
N MET A 567 14.45 22.83 2.83
CA MET A 567 14.56 23.61 4.05
C MET A 567 13.35 23.36 4.95
N GLU A 568 13.56 22.84 6.16
CA GLU A 568 12.48 22.74 7.15
C GLU A 568 12.13 24.12 7.70
N LEU A 569 10.82 24.40 7.78
CA LEU A 569 10.27 25.65 8.26
C LEU A 569 9.58 25.45 9.62
N ILE A 570 10.04 26.18 10.63
CA ILE A 570 9.44 26.19 11.98
C ILE A 570 8.70 27.50 12.23
N PHE A 571 7.62 27.43 13.01
CA PHE A 571 6.85 28.61 13.37
C PHE A 571 7.50 29.34 14.55
N ASP A 572 7.83 30.62 14.39
CA ASP A 572 8.25 31.50 15.49
C ASP A 572 7.02 32.23 16.06
N PRO A 573 6.63 31.98 17.34
CA PRO A 573 5.51 32.67 17.96
C PRO A 573 5.67 34.19 18.07
N ARG A 574 6.90 34.74 18.04
CA ARG A 574 7.15 36.18 18.19
C ARG A 574 6.81 36.95 16.93
N THR A 575 7.30 36.48 15.77
CA THR A 575 6.98 37.05 14.46
C THR A 575 5.66 36.55 13.87
N ARG A 576 5.10 35.44 14.41
CA ARG A 576 3.96 34.69 13.86
C ARG A 576 4.17 34.22 12.41
N ALA A 577 5.43 34.05 12.02
CA ALA A 577 5.87 33.64 10.69
C ALA A 577 6.63 32.30 10.74
N LEU A 578 6.90 31.74 9.56
CA LEU A 578 7.78 30.59 9.40
C LEU A 578 9.24 31.07 9.21
N VAL A 579 10.18 30.39 9.87
CA VAL A 579 11.62 30.62 9.75
C VAL A 579 12.35 29.32 9.43
N CYS A 580 13.46 29.42 8.70
CA CYS A 580 14.30 28.28 8.33
C CYS A 580 14.95 27.61 9.54
N SER A 581 15.04 26.27 9.53
CA SER A 581 15.62 25.48 10.61
C SER A 581 16.44 24.31 10.06
N ASP A 582 17.68 24.17 10.55
CA ASP A 582 18.58 23.05 10.26
C ASP A 582 18.56 22.04 11.43
N ARG A 583 17.38 21.46 11.72
CA ARG A 583 17.21 20.52 12.84
C ARG A 583 17.19 19.08 12.35
N ALA A 584 17.70 18.16 13.17
CA ALA A 584 17.67 16.74 12.82
C ALA A 584 16.22 16.21 12.71
N PRO A 585 15.92 15.33 11.72
CA PRO A 585 14.59 14.79 11.49
C PRO A 585 13.92 14.16 12.73
N GLY A 586 12.63 14.41 12.92
CA GLY A 586 11.84 13.84 14.02
C GLY A 586 12.03 14.49 15.39
N LEU A 587 12.73 15.63 15.46
CA LEU A 587 12.80 16.53 16.61
C LEU A 587 11.67 17.59 16.62
N ASN A 588 10.56 17.34 15.89
CA ASN A 588 9.39 18.20 15.91
C ASN A 588 8.67 18.17 17.26
N GLU A 589 8.53 19.35 17.87
CA GLU A 589 7.73 19.57 19.09
C GLU A 589 6.23 19.67 18.82
N VAL A 590 5.84 19.94 17.56
CA VAL A 590 4.46 20.16 17.10
C VAL A 590 4.07 19.03 16.13
N GLY A 591 2.80 18.63 16.12
CA GLY A 591 2.25 17.58 15.24
C GLY A 591 2.07 17.98 13.76
N MET A 592 2.72 19.06 13.33
CA MET A 592 2.69 19.61 11.97
C MET A 592 4.11 19.99 11.56
N VAL A 593 4.52 19.62 10.35
CA VAL A 593 5.84 19.93 9.78
C VAL A 593 5.64 20.64 8.44
N CYS A 594 6.52 21.58 8.12
CA CYS A 594 6.50 22.34 6.89
C CYS A 594 7.90 22.39 6.26
N TRP A 595 7.98 22.35 4.94
CA TRP A 595 9.22 22.53 4.18
C TRP A 595 9.01 23.50 3.02
N ARG A 596 10.03 24.33 2.75
CA ARG A 596 10.25 24.92 1.43
C ARG A 596 11.08 23.94 0.63
N VAL A 597 10.58 23.51 -0.53
CA VAL A 597 11.26 22.49 -1.35
C VAL A 597 11.49 23.03 -2.76
N LYS A 598 12.73 22.94 -3.24
CA LYS A 598 13.12 23.33 -4.59
C LYS A 598 13.40 22.09 -5.44
N LEU A 599 12.50 21.80 -6.38
CA LEU A 599 12.51 20.59 -7.20
C LEU A 599 13.09 20.90 -8.58
N ALA A 600 14.13 20.19 -9.02
CA ALA A 600 14.52 20.16 -10.43
C ALA A 600 13.56 19.25 -11.19
N THR A 601 12.98 19.75 -12.28
CA THR A 601 12.05 19.01 -13.14
C THR A 601 12.35 19.29 -14.61
N THR A 602 11.87 18.46 -15.54
CA THR A 602 12.09 18.66 -16.98
C THR A 602 11.58 20.03 -17.45
N GLU A 603 10.45 20.50 -16.92
CA GLU A 603 9.89 21.81 -17.25
C GLU A 603 10.55 22.99 -16.51
N TYR A 604 11.23 22.74 -15.38
CA TYR A 604 12.04 23.75 -14.67
C TYR A 604 13.41 23.19 -14.20
N PRO A 605 14.40 23.01 -15.12
CA PRO A 605 15.69 22.42 -14.76
C PRO A 605 16.52 23.25 -13.75
N LYS A 606 16.27 24.56 -13.67
CA LYS A 606 16.88 25.46 -12.66
C LYS A 606 16.21 25.38 -11.27
N GLY A 607 15.17 24.57 -11.14
CA GLY A 607 14.35 24.38 -9.96
C GLY A 607 13.06 25.19 -9.93
N ARG A 608 11.96 24.54 -9.56
CA ARG A 608 10.69 25.16 -9.13
C ARG A 608 10.55 25.05 -7.61
N GLU A 609 9.89 26.01 -6.97
CA GLU A 609 9.66 25.99 -5.52
C GLU A 609 8.22 25.59 -5.20
N ILE A 610 8.03 24.82 -4.13
CA ILE A 610 6.73 24.51 -3.53
C ILE A 610 6.79 24.61 -2.00
N ILE A 611 5.64 24.82 -1.37
CA ILE A 611 5.46 24.66 0.08
C ILE A 611 4.83 23.29 0.34
N LEU A 612 5.51 22.46 1.13
CA LEU A 612 5.06 21.13 1.54
C LEU A 612 4.67 21.18 3.02
N VAL A 613 3.43 20.82 3.35
CA VAL A 613 2.89 20.84 4.73
C VAL A 613 2.38 19.46 5.06
N ALA A 614 2.70 18.90 6.24
CA ALA A 614 2.34 17.53 6.56
C ALA A 614 2.06 17.29 8.06
N ASN A 615 1.06 16.46 8.35
CA ASN A 615 0.78 16.00 9.71
C ASN A 615 1.79 14.94 10.18
N ASP A 616 2.31 15.06 11.40
CA ASP A 616 3.00 13.94 12.07
C ASP A 616 1.97 13.11 12.86
N ILE A 617 1.46 12.03 12.23
CA ILE A 617 0.50 11.12 12.88
C ILE A 617 1.08 10.43 14.14
N THR A 618 2.41 10.39 14.32
CA THR A 618 3.04 9.83 15.52
C THR A 618 2.99 10.79 16.71
N HIS A 619 2.83 12.10 16.46
CA HIS A 619 2.65 13.12 17.49
C HIS A 619 1.16 13.25 17.81
N MET A 620 0.73 12.79 19.00
CA MET A 620 -0.66 12.91 19.48
C MET A 620 -1.72 12.44 18.45
N SER A 621 -1.44 11.34 17.72
CA SER A 621 -2.30 10.82 16.63
C SER A 621 -2.53 11.79 15.45
N GLY A 622 -1.63 12.76 15.25
CA GLY A 622 -1.79 13.83 14.26
C GLY A 622 -2.99 14.73 14.54
N SER A 623 -3.33 14.94 15.82
CA SER A 623 -4.45 15.82 16.21
C SER A 623 -4.04 17.29 16.17
N LEU A 624 -4.94 18.13 15.69
CA LEU A 624 -4.75 19.56 15.43
C LEU A 624 -5.12 20.38 16.68
N SER A 625 -4.18 21.16 17.20
CA SER A 625 -4.40 22.14 18.26
C SER A 625 -3.72 23.47 17.87
N PRO A 626 -3.91 24.58 18.62
CA PRO A 626 -3.46 25.91 18.18
C PRO A 626 -1.99 26.03 17.71
N PRO A 627 -1.00 25.27 18.25
CA PRO A 627 0.35 25.20 17.68
C PRO A 627 0.41 24.58 16.28
N GLU A 628 -0.24 23.43 16.04
CA GLU A 628 -0.31 22.81 14.71
C GLU A 628 -1.06 23.70 13.71
N ASP A 629 -2.17 24.29 14.16
CA ASP A 629 -3.00 25.20 13.36
C ASP A 629 -2.20 26.45 12.96
N SER A 630 -1.35 26.96 13.85
CA SER A 630 -0.46 28.11 13.58
C SER A 630 0.60 27.80 12.51
N VAL A 631 1.22 26.61 12.55
CA VAL A 631 2.17 26.15 11.52
C VAL A 631 1.47 26.02 10.17
N TYR A 632 0.31 25.35 10.13
CA TYR A 632 -0.47 25.15 8.91
C TYR A 632 -0.92 26.48 8.30
N ARG A 633 -1.51 27.37 9.11
CA ARG A 633 -1.96 28.69 8.66
C ARG A 633 -0.79 29.50 8.10
N ALA A 634 0.34 29.56 8.80
CA ALA A 634 1.51 30.31 8.36
C ALA A 634 2.10 29.77 7.04
N ALA A 635 2.05 28.45 6.81
CA ALA A 635 2.50 27.85 5.55
C ALA A 635 1.60 28.21 4.37
N PHE A 636 0.27 28.19 4.55
CA PHE A 636 -0.69 28.61 3.53
C PHE A 636 -0.64 30.13 3.28
N ASP A 637 -0.43 30.94 4.32
CA ASP A 637 -0.23 32.38 4.19
C ASP A 637 1.07 32.70 3.42
N LEU A 638 2.16 31.97 3.68
CA LEU A 638 3.43 32.08 2.95
C LEU A 638 3.26 31.71 1.46
N ALA A 639 2.60 30.58 1.17
CA ALA A 639 2.31 30.15 -0.20
C ALA A 639 1.47 31.17 -0.98
N VAL A 640 0.53 31.86 -0.31
CA VAL A 640 -0.25 32.96 -0.91
C VAL A 640 0.60 34.22 -1.13
N ALA A 641 1.46 34.58 -0.17
CA ALA A 641 2.31 35.77 -0.25
C ALA A 641 3.35 35.67 -1.38
N GLU A 642 3.98 34.50 -1.56
CA GLU A 642 4.95 34.26 -2.64
C GLU A 642 4.31 33.72 -3.95
N GLY A 643 3.01 33.39 -3.91
CA GLY A 643 2.29 32.80 -5.05
C GLY A 643 2.76 31.39 -5.43
N LEU A 644 3.36 30.65 -4.50
CA LEU A 644 3.90 29.30 -4.71
C LEU A 644 2.80 28.21 -4.58
N PRO A 645 2.88 27.10 -5.32
CA PRO A 645 2.01 25.95 -5.09
C PRO A 645 2.20 25.35 -3.69
N CYS A 646 1.10 24.95 -3.06
CA CYS A 646 1.08 24.39 -1.71
C CYS A 646 0.50 22.97 -1.72
N VAL A 647 1.27 22.00 -1.22
CA VAL A 647 0.90 20.58 -1.13
C VAL A 647 0.71 20.19 0.33
N TYR A 648 -0.49 19.75 0.69
CA TYR A 648 -0.83 19.30 2.05
C TYR A 648 -0.90 17.76 2.13
N ILE A 649 -0.02 17.15 2.91
CA ILE A 649 -0.01 15.71 3.21
C ILE A 649 -0.83 15.46 4.49
N SER A 650 -2.03 14.92 4.28
CA SER A 650 -3.07 14.76 5.29
C SER A 650 -3.02 13.36 5.93
N SER A 651 -2.70 13.31 7.23
CA SER A 651 -2.73 12.08 8.04
C SER A 651 -2.98 12.43 9.51
N ASN A 652 -4.25 12.52 9.92
CA ASN A 652 -4.66 13.20 11.16
C ASN A 652 -5.83 12.51 11.88
N SER A 653 -6.19 13.05 13.05
CA SER A 653 -7.37 12.64 13.84
C SER A 653 -8.36 13.79 14.09
N GLY A 654 -8.25 14.88 13.33
CA GLY A 654 -9.05 16.09 13.50
C GLY A 654 -8.57 16.96 14.66
N ALA A 655 -9.45 17.82 15.17
CA ALA A 655 -9.15 18.70 16.30
C ALA A 655 -8.81 17.88 17.57
N ARG A 656 -7.81 18.34 18.33
CA ARG A 656 -7.38 17.68 19.57
C ARG A 656 -8.45 17.85 20.64
N ILE A 657 -8.74 16.74 21.31
CA ILE A 657 -9.68 16.66 22.43
C ILE A 657 -8.91 16.25 23.68
N GLY A 658 -9.18 16.90 24.81
CA GLY A 658 -8.53 16.58 26.08
C GLY A 658 -9.34 17.05 27.28
N LEU A 659 -9.58 16.16 28.23
CA LEU A 659 -10.09 16.56 29.55
C LEU A 659 -8.91 16.99 30.43
N ASP A 660 -9.19 17.81 31.44
CA ASP A 660 -8.18 18.20 32.42
C ASP A 660 -7.88 17.03 33.37
N GLU A 661 -6.77 16.32 33.11
CA GLU A 661 -6.35 15.16 33.91
C GLU A 661 -6.01 15.51 35.38
N ALA A 662 -5.65 16.77 35.69
CA ALA A 662 -5.37 17.20 37.07
C ALA A 662 -6.68 17.42 37.84
N VAL A 663 -7.67 18.08 37.22
CA VAL A 663 -9.01 18.23 37.81
C VAL A 663 -9.70 16.86 37.93
N LYS A 664 -9.55 16.00 36.91
CA LYS A 664 -10.07 14.62 36.88
C LYS A 664 -9.51 13.74 38.01
N ALA A 665 -8.29 13.99 38.47
CA ALA A 665 -7.68 13.28 39.60
C ALA A 665 -8.10 13.85 40.97
N ALA A 666 -8.56 15.10 41.03
CA ALA A 666 -8.84 15.82 42.28
C ALA A 666 -10.32 16.00 42.62
N PHE A 667 -11.24 15.95 41.63
CA PHE A 667 -12.66 16.20 41.90
C PHE A 667 -13.28 15.13 42.81
N ARG A 668 -14.15 15.60 43.70
CA ARG A 668 -15.00 14.80 44.58
C ARG A 668 -16.45 14.94 44.14
N VAL A 669 -17.26 13.94 44.43
CA VAL A 669 -18.68 13.91 44.06
C VAL A 669 -19.52 14.12 45.31
N LYS A 670 -20.46 15.07 45.29
CA LYS A 670 -21.51 15.12 46.33
C LYS A 670 -22.71 14.31 45.87
N TRP A 671 -22.94 13.16 46.50
CA TRP A 671 -24.06 12.28 46.20
C TRP A 671 -25.42 12.86 46.61
N VAL A 672 -26.49 12.34 46.02
CA VAL A 672 -27.86 12.65 46.46
C VAL A 672 -28.09 12.11 47.87
N ASP A 673 -27.63 10.88 48.08
CA ASP A 673 -27.63 10.10 49.30
C ASP A 673 -26.22 9.48 49.43
N ASP A 674 -25.58 9.63 50.57
CA ASP A 674 -24.21 9.15 50.77
C ASP A 674 -24.16 7.64 51.04
N ASP A 675 -25.26 7.05 51.51
CA ASP A 675 -25.40 5.61 51.75
C ASP A 675 -25.86 4.84 50.48
N ASP A 676 -26.41 5.53 49.48
CA ASP A 676 -26.88 4.94 48.22
C ASP A 676 -26.54 5.81 47.00
N VAL A 677 -25.33 5.59 46.48
CA VAL A 677 -24.79 6.27 45.28
C VAL A 677 -25.58 6.00 44.00
N SER A 678 -26.45 4.97 43.97
CA SER A 678 -27.26 4.64 42.77
C SER A 678 -28.33 5.71 42.47
N LYS A 679 -28.71 6.50 43.48
CA LYS A 679 -29.60 7.67 43.37
C LYS A 679 -28.97 8.86 42.62
N GLY A 680 -27.68 8.77 42.27
CA GLY A 680 -26.95 9.78 41.51
C GLY A 680 -26.33 10.88 42.38
N PHE A 681 -25.88 11.95 41.74
CA PHE A 681 -25.11 13.03 42.35
C PHE A 681 -25.77 14.41 42.21
N LYS A 682 -25.45 15.33 43.13
CA LYS A 682 -25.91 16.73 43.13
C LYS A 682 -24.97 17.64 42.37
N TYR A 683 -23.66 17.54 42.63
CA TYR A 683 -22.60 18.31 41.98
C TYR A 683 -21.22 17.66 42.21
N ILE A 684 -20.24 18.08 41.44
CA ILE A 684 -18.81 17.80 41.69
C ILE A 684 -18.15 19.01 42.35
N TYR A 685 -17.17 18.77 43.23
CA TYR A 685 -16.50 19.80 43.99
C TYR A 685 -15.02 19.48 44.23
N LEU A 686 -14.25 20.49 44.59
CA LEU A 686 -12.88 20.36 45.09
C LEU A 686 -12.84 20.67 46.59
N SER A 687 -11.85 20.11 47.29
CA SER A 687 -11.49 20.59 48.63
C SER A 687 -10.89 22.00 48.56
N GLU A 688 -10.68 22.64 49.71
CA GLU A 688 -10.04 23.96 49.77
C GLU A 688 -8.61 23.91 49.20
N ASP A 689 -7.78 22.98 49.68
CA ASP A 689 -6.41 22.74 49.19
C ASP A 689 -6.37 22.46 47.67
N ASP A 690 -7.23 21.56 47.19
CA ASP A 690 -7.30 21.19 45.76
C ASP A 690 -7.75 22.39 44.91
N TYR A 691 -8.66 23.21 45.41
CA TYR A 691 -9.14 24.42 44.73
C TYR A 691 -8.06 25.50 44.68
N GLU A 692 -7.34 25.77 45.76
CA GLU A 692 -6.25 26.75 45.75
C GLU A 692 -5.17 26.38 44.73
N ILE A 693 -4.74 25.11 44.71
CA ILE A 693 -3.71 24.60 43.79
C ILE A 693 -4.15 24.71 42.31
N LEU A 694 -5.41 24.38 42.00
CA LEU A 694 -5.93 24.34 40.63
C LEU A 694 -6.40 25.72 40.13
N SER A 695 -6.96 26.56 40.99
CA SER A 695 -7.39 27.92 40.66
C SER A 695 -6.23 28.90 40.50
N ALA A 696 -5.12 28.73 41.25
CA ALA A 696 -3.90 29.52 41.06
C ALA A 696 -3.28 29.37 39.66
N LYS A 697 -3.57 28.26 38.96
CA LYS A 697 -3.19 28.00 37.57
C LYS A 697 -4.30 28.31 36.56
N GLY A 698 -5.39 28.93 37.00
CA GLY A 698 -6.56 29.28 36.16
C GLY A 698 -7.34 28.08 35.60
N ARG A 699 -7.16 26.86 36.14
CA ARG A 699 -7.69 25.62 35.53
C ARG A 699 -9.17 25.37 35.86
N VAL A 700 -9.71 26.01 36.89
CA VAL A 700 -11.08 25.81 37.36
C VAL A 700 -11.71 27.12 37.86
N LYS A 701 -13.03 27.19 37.74
CA LYS A 701 -13.88 28.14 38.47
C LYS A 701 -14.87 27.33 39.31
N ALA A 702 -15.13 27.81 40.52
CA ALA A 702 -15.97 27.12 41.48
C ALA A 702 -16.75 28.12 42.35
N LYS A 703 -17.88 27.66 42.88
CA LYS A 703 -18.67 28.36 43.88
C LYS A 703 -18.43 27.72 45.24
N ARG A 704 -17.98 28.51 46.22
CA ARG A 704 -17.85 28.08 47.61
C ARG A 704 -19.24 27.80 48.21
N ILE A 705 -19.43 26.59 48.73
CA ILE A 705 -20.63 26.12 49.42
C ILE A 705 -20.18 25.51 50.74
N VAL A 706 -20.87 25.83 51.84
CA VAL A 706 -20.62 25.19 53.15
C VAL A 706 -21.70 24.13 53.37
N TYR A 707 -21.31 22.91 53.72
CA TYR A 707 -22.21 21.79 53.94
C TYR A 707 -21.73 20.94 55.12
N ARG A 708 -22.50 20.88 56.21
CA ARG A 708 -22.15 20.15 57.45
C ARG A 708 -20.72 20.47 57.93
N ASP A 709 -20.41 21.76 58.01
CA ASP A 709 -19.11 22.32 58.40
C ASP A 709 -17.91 22.03 57.47
N GLU A 710 -18.11 21.28 56.38
CA GLU A 710 -17.14 21.14 55.29
C GLU A 710 -17.32 22.22 54.21
N ILE A 711 -16.21 22.66 53.62
CA ILE A 711 -16.17 23.65 52.54
C ILE A 711 -16.03 22.91 51.20
N HIS A 712 -17.06 23.02 50.37
CA HIS A 712 -17.06 22.50 49.01
C HIS A 712 -16.84 23.65 48.02
N TYR A 713 -15.77 23.59 47.23
CA TYR A 713 -15.63 24.41 46.03
C TYR A 713 -16.32 23.69 44.87
N ALA A 714 -17.64 23.86 44.77
CA ALA A 714 -18.47 23.22 43.75
C ALA A 714 -18.11 23.77 42.37
N LEU A 715 -17.61 22.92 41.47
CA LEU A 715 -17.08 23.33 40.17
C LEU A 715 -18.21 23.90 39.29
N THR A 716 -17.99 25.09 38.76
CA THR A 716 -18.87 25.71 37.75
C THR A 716 -18.29 25.51 36.35
N ASP A 717 -16.97 25.69 36.21
CA ASP A 717 -16.27 25.64 34.94
C ASP A 717 -14.93 24.92 35.12
N VAL A 718 -14.59 24.04 34.16
CA VAL A 718 -13.24 23.50 34.00
C VAL A 718 -12.61 24.21 32.81
N CYS A 719 -11.62 25.06 33.09
CA CYS A 719 -10.97 25.93 32.11
C CYS A 719 -9.65 25.37 31.56
N GLY A 720 -9.11 24.31 32.17
CA GLY A 720 -8.02 23.52 31.60
C GLY A 720 -8.52 22.32 30.76
N GLY A 721 -7.59 21.66 30.06
CA GLY A 721 -7.91 20.65 29.05
C GLY A 721 -7.70 21.19 27.64
N GLN A 722 -8.36 20.59 26.64
CA GLN A 722 -8.41 21.09 25.25
C GLN A 722 -9.79 20.89 24.63
N SER A 723 -10.35 21.97 24.07
CA SER A 723 -11.69 22.00 23.47
C SER A 723 -11.87 23.14 22.45
N VAL A 724 -12.39 24.29 22.87
CA VAL A 724 -12.93 25.34 21.98
C VAL A 724 -11.84 26.14 21.26
N GLU A 725 -10.66 26.25 21.85
CA GLU A 725 -9.49 26.86 21.24
C GLU A 725 -8.96 26.06 20.03
N CYS A 726 -9.06 24.72 20.06
CA CYS A 726 -8.82 23.87 18.88
C CYS A 726 -9.88 24.07 17.79
N LEU A 727 -11.13 24.40 18.16
CA LEU A 727 -12.19 24.72 17.18
C LEU A 727 -11.97 26.11 16.55
N GLN A 728 -11.48 27.09 17.31
CA GLN A 728 -11.08 28.38 16.76
C GLN A 728 -9.92 28.21 15.77
N GLY A 729 -8.86 27.49 16.16
CA GLY A 729 -7.73 27.18 15.27
C GLY A 729 -8.16 26.44 14.00
N SER A 730 -9.08 25.47 14.14
CA SER A 730 -9.73 24.79 13.01
C SER A 730 -10.43 25.76 12.03
N GLY A 731 -11.11 26.79 12.56
CA GLY A 731 -11.73 27.84 11.76
C GLY A 731 -10.71 28.74 11.05
N GLU A 732 -9.61 29.07 11.72
CA GLU A 732 -8.52 29.87 11.14
C GLU A 732 -7.85 29.14 9.96
N ILE A 733 -7.57 27.83 10.08
CA ILE A 733 -6.98 27.06 8.98
C ILE A 733 -7.95 26.84 7.82
N ALA A 734 -9.25 26.60 8.08
CA ALA A 734 -10.26 26.54 7.02
C ALA A 734 -10.34 27.84 6.20
N ALA A 735 -10.31 28.99 6.88
CA ALA A 735 -10.29 30.30 6.24
C ALA A 735 -9.00 30.52 5.42
N ALA A 736 -7.85 30.06 5.92
CA ALA A 736 -6.58 30.14 5.21
C ALA A 736 -6.56 29.27 3.94
N THR A 737 -6.98 28.00 4.01
CA THR A 737 -7.07 27.12 2.82
C THR A 737 -8.05 27.67 1.79
N SER A 738 -9.23 28.16 2.22
CA SER A 738 -10.24 28.75 1.34
C SER A 738 -9.74 30.01 0.61
N ARG A 739 -9.00 30.88 1.33
CA ARG A 739 -8.28 32.01 0.73
C ARG A 739 -7.21 31.54 -0.26
N ALA A 740 -6.40 30.57 0.13
CA ALA A 740 -5.29 30.08 -0.68
C ALA A 740 -5.74 29.51 -2.03
N TYR A 741 -6.81 28.71 -2.06
CA TYR A 741 -7.37 28.18 -3.31
C TYR A 741 -7.72 29.28 -4.35
N LYS A 742 -8.10 30.49 -3.91
CA LYS A 742 -8.39 31.62 -4.80
C LYS A 742 -7.13 32.36 -5.29
N HIS A 743 -5.98 32.15 -4.65
CA HIS A 743 -4.77 32.94 -4.85
C HIS A 743 -3.52 32.15 -5.26
N THR A 744 -3.49 30.83 -5.08
CA THR A 744 -2.41 29.94 -5.52
C THR A 744 -2.95 28.53 -5.75
N VAL A 745 -2.15 27.65 -6.34
CA VAL A 745 -2.52 26.24 -6.55
C VAL A 745 -2.33 25.46 -5.25
N THR A 746 -3.44 25.00 -4.71
CA THR A 746 -3.51 24.13 -3.54
C THR A 746 -3.79 22.69 -3.96
N MET A 747 -3.12 21.74 -3.31
CA MET A 747 -3.34 20.30 -3.46
C MET A 747 -3.35 19.60 -2.09
N ALA A 748 -4.07 18.49 -1.97
CA ALA A 748 -4.05 17.65 -0.79
C ALA A 748 -3.81 16.18 -1.15
N TYR A 749 -2.94 15.51 -0.41
CA TYR A 749 -2.72 14.08 -0.48
C TYR A 749 -3.15 13.39 0.81
N VAL A 750 -4.12 12.48 0.71
CA VAL A 750 -4.66 11.72 1.84
C VAL A 750 -3.93 10.36 1.88
N THR A 751 -2.76 10.34 2.52
CA THR A 751 -1.93 9.13 2.74
C THR A 751 -2.49 8.22 3.83
N GLY A 752 -3.02 8.81 4.90
CA GLY A 752 -3.64 8.10 6.01
C GLY A 752 -5.03 8.65 6.31
N ARG A 753 -5.66 8.15 7.38
CA ARG A 753 -6.97 8.67 7.81
C ARG A 753 -6.94 10.21 7.95
N SER A 754 -8.02 10.86 7.54
CA SER A 754 -8.19 12.31 7.71
C SER A 754 -9.59 12.58 8.25
N VAL A 755 -9.68 13.35 9.33
CA VAL A 755 -10.88 13.41 10.18
C VAL A 755 -11.29 14.85 10.45
N GLY A 756 -12.59 15.14 10.34
CA GLY A 756 -13.18 16.43 10.73
C GLY A 756 -12.59 17.60 9.94
N ILE A 757 -11.94 18.55 10.62
CA ILE A 757 -11.27 19.68 9.97
C ILE A 757 -10.20 19.24 8.97
N GLY A 758 -9.48 18.12 9.21
CA GLY A 758 -8.51 17.60 8.25
C GLY A 758 -9.16 17.22 6.92
N ALA A 759 -10.38 16.67 6.97
CA ALA A 759 -11.15 16.35 5.77
C ALA A 759 -11.67 17.60 5.05
N TYR A 760 -12.11 18.61 5.80
CA TYR A 760 -12.47 19.92 5.23
C TYR A 760 -11.28 20.62 4.57
N CYS A 761 -10.11 20.66 5.22
CA CYS A 761 -8.90 21.23 4.64
C CYS A 761 -8.50 20.53 3.33
N SER A 762 -8.56 19.19 3.28
CA SER A 762 -8.36 18.46 2.03
C SER A 762 -9.38 18.87 0.95
N ARG A 763 -10.68 18.93 1.27
CA ARG A 763 -11.70 19.39 0.31
C ARG A 763 -11.50 20.85 -0.12
N LEU A 764 -11.05 21.71 0.77
CA LEU A 764 -10.80 23.14 0.53
C LEU A 764 -9.56 23.39 -0.34
N CYS A 765 -8.56 22.50 -0.31
CA CYS A 765 -7.49 22.47 -1.33
C CYS A 765 -8.03 22.16 -2.74
N GLN A 766 -9.24 21.60 -2.83
CA GLN A 766 -9.99 21.19 -4.03
C GLN A 766 -9.36 20.01 -4.78
N ARG A 767 -8.08 20.05 -5.10
CA ARG A 767 -7.35 18.99 -5.81
C ARG A 767 -6.90 17.93 -4.82
N VAL A 768 -7.68 16.84 -4.71
CA VAL A 768 -7.43 15.76 -3.74
C VAL A 768 -6.96 14.48 -4.43
N VAL A 769 -5.81 13.97 -3.99
CA VAL A 769 -5.32 12.62 -4.30
C VAL A 769 -5.52 11.75 -3.06
N GLN A 770 -6.12 10.57 -3.20
CA GLN A 770 -6.47 9.70 -2.06
C GLN A 770 -5.83 8.31 -2.19
N HIS A 771 -5.11 7.88 -1.14
CA HIS A 771 -4.62 6.51 -1.02
C HIS A 771 -5.79 5.52 -0.81
N VAL A 772 -5.75 4.35 -1.45
CA VAL A 772 -6.87 3.38 -1.44
C VAL A 772 -7.39 3.01 -0.04
N ASP A 773 -6.49 2.81 0.91
CA ASP A 773 -6.81 2.45 2.30
C ASP A 773 -7.11 3.65 3.23
N ALA A 774 -6.99 4.88 2.75
CA ALA A 774 -7.01 6.08 3.60
C ALA A 774 -8.41 6.74 3.66
N PRO A 775 -9.16 6.63 4.78
CA PRO A 775 -10.50 7.18 4.87
C PRO A 775 -10.50 8.70 5.13
N LEU A 776 -11.25 9.43 4.31
CA LEU A 776 -11.51 10.87 4.43
C LEU A 776 -12.91 11.07 5.04
N ILE A 777 -13.01 11.36 6.34
CA ILE A 777 -14.28 11.30 7.10
C ILE A 777 -14.51 12.54 7.97
N LEU A 778 -15.78 12.83 8.29
CA LEU A 778 -16.12 13.83 9.32
C LEU A 778 -16.21 13.21 10.72
N THR A 779 -16.66 11.95 10.82
CA THR A 779 -16.87 11.24 12.10
C THR A 779 -16.58 9.76 11.91
N GLY A 780 -15.95 9.13 12.91
CA GLY A 780 -15.63 7.70 12.87
C GLY A 780 -16.87 6.80 12.96
N ALA A 781 -16.82 5.65 12.27
CA ALA A 781 -17.89 4.65 12.24
C ALA A 781 -18.38 4.25 13.64
N SER A 782 -17.47 4.07 14.59
CA SER A 782 -17.79 3.72 15.98
C SER A 782 -18.54 4.82 16.75
N ALA A 783 -18.37 6.09 16.39
CA ALA A 783 -19.13 7.19 16.96
C ALA A 783 -20.53 7.29 16.33
N LEU A 784 -20.64 7.12 15.01
CA LEU A 784 -21.94 7.04 14.31
C LEU A 784 -22.79 5.88 14.84
N ASN A 785 -22.21 4.69 15.01
CA ASN A 785 -22.91 3.53 15.57
C ASN A 785 -23.45 3.79 17.00
N LYS A 786 -22.73 4.57 17.82
CA LYS A 786 -23.20 4.99 19.16
C LYS A 786 -24.39 5.94 19.06
N VAL A 787 -24.35 6.93 18.15
CA VAL A 787 -25.46 7.87 17.93
C VAL A 787 -26.70 7.15 17.38
N LEU A 788 -26.51 6.17 16.50
CA LEU A 788 -27.58 5.35 15.92
C LEU A 788 -28.09 4.23 16.86
N GLY A 789 -27.44 4.00 18.00
CA GLY A 789 -27.78 2.96 18.98
C GLY A 789 -27.55 1.51 18.52
N ARG A 790 -26.89 1.30 17.38
CA ARG A 790 -26.62 -0.03 16.78
C ARG A 790 -25.39 0.02 15.86
N GLU A 791 -24.75 -1.14 15.66
CA GLU A 791 -23.62 -1.28 14.75
C GLU A 791 -24.09 -1.30 13.29
N VAL A 792 -24.03 -0.14 12.63
CA VAL A 792 -24.40 0.04 11.21
C VAL A 792 -23.17 -0.07 10.31
N TYR A 793 -22.13 0.71 10.62
CA TYR A 793 -20.90 0.79 9.83
C TYR A 793 -19.80 -0.05 10.47
N THR A 794 -19.13 -0.90 9.70
CA THR A 794 -18.05 -1.79 10.17
C THR A 794 -16.66 -1.19 10.00
N SER A 795 -16.48 -0.21 9.10
CA SER A 795 -15.20 0.48 8.90
C SER A 795 -15.38 1.94 8.49
N ASN A 796 -14.35 2.76 8.76
CA ASN A 796 -14.32 4.15 8.30
C ASN A 796 -14.28 4.26 6.76
N SER A 797 -13.72 3.26 6.07
CA SER A 797 -13.61 3.23 4.61
C SER A 797 -14.97 3.02 3.90
N GLN A 798 -16.00 2.53 4.61
CA GLN A 798 -17.37 2.51 4.09
C GLN A 798 -17.99 3.92 3.99
N ILE A 799 -17.48 4.89 4.75
CA ILE A 799 -18.00 6.26 4.84
C ILE A 799 -17.13 7.24 4.04
N GLY A 800 -15.80 7.07 4.10
CA GLY A 800 -14.83 8.00 3.53
C GLY A 800 -13.75 7.38 2.64
N GLY A 801 -13.86 6.10 2.30
CA GLY A 801 -12.94 5.47 1.36
C GLY A 801 -13.17 5.93 -0.09
N PRO A 802 -12.30 5.57 -1.03
CA PRO A 802 -12.40 6.02 -2.43
C PRO A 802 -13.71 5.62 -3.12
N LYS A 803 -14.33 4.48 -2.72
CA LYS A 803 -15.65 4.08 -3.23
C LYS A 803 -16.77 5.08 -2.94
N VAL A 804 -16.58 5.98 -1.98
CA VAL A 804 -17.46 7.11 -1.71
C VAL A 804 -16.88 8.39 -2.31
N MET A 805 -15.61 8.69 -1.99
CA MET A 805 -15.01 10.00 -2.29
C MET A 805 -14.54 10.17 -3.74
N GLY A 806 -14.19 9.10 -4.45
CA GLY A 806 -13.98 9.10 -5.89
C GLY A 806 -15.31 9.18 -6.65
N ALA A 807 -16.31 8.39 -6.22
CA ALA A 807 -17.64 8.33 -6.82
C ALA A 807 -18.48 9.61 -6.67
N ASN A 808 -18.12 10.50 -5.74
CA ASN A 808 -18.77 11.80 -5.53
C ASN A 808 -17.91 13.02 -5.97
N GLY A 809 -16.71 12.78 -6.52
CA GLY A 809 -15.83 13.84 -7.04
C GLY A 809 -15.01 14.62 -6.02
N VAL A 810 -15.03 14.25 -4.73
CA VAL A 810 -14.16 14.86 -3.73
C VAL A 810 -12.70 14.48 -3.99
N SER A 811 -12.44 13.19 -4.20
CA SER A 811 -11.15 12.65 -4.61
C SER A 811 -11.03 12.71 -6.13
N HIS A 812 -10.09 13.50 -6.63
CA HIS A 812 -9.84 13.66 -8.05
C HIS A 812 -9.07 12.46 -8.62
N LEU A 813 -8.22 11.85 -7.80
CA LEU A 813 -7.42 10.67 -8.16
C LEU A 813 -7.39 9.69 -6.98
N THR A 814 -7.40 8.40 -7.30
CA THR A 814 -7.24 7.31 -6.34
C THR A 814 -5.92 6.59 -6.64
N VAL A 815 -5.07 6.39 -5.64
CA VAL A 815 -3.73 5.80 -5.82
C VAL A 815 -3.49 4.60 -4.91
N PRO A 816 -2.76 3.56 -5.37
CA PRO A 816 -2.53 2.34 -4.60
C PRO A 816 -1.54 2.51 -3.45
N ASP A 817 -0.61 3.47 -3.55
CA ASP A 817 0.42 3.75 -2.53
C ASP A 817 0.90 5.22 -2.55
N ASP A 818 1.75 5.56 -1.58
CA ASP A 818 2.38 6.89 -1.43
C ASP A 818 3.30 7.28 -2.61
N VAL A 819 3.93 6.31 -3.29
CA VAL A 819 4.82 6.57 -4.44
C VAL A 819 3.98 7.03 -5.63
N HIS A 820 2.91 6.32 -5.94
CA HIS A 820 1.93 6.70 -6.96
C HIS A 820 1.20 7.99 -6.60
N GLY A 821 0.95 8.25 -5.31
CA GLY A 821 0.44 9.54 -4.83
C GLY A 821 1.35 10.70 -5.21
N VAL A 822 2.63 10.62 -4.84
CA VAL A 822 3.63 11.64 -5.17
C VAL A 822 3.86 11.76 -6.68
N LYS A 823 3.87 10.64 -7.42
CA LYS A 823 3.96 10.62 -8.90
C LYS A 823 2.84 11.42 -9.57
N ASN A 824 1.59 11.23 -9.14
CA ASN A 824 0.46 11.99 -9.65
C ASN A 824 0.50 13.48 -9.25
N ILE A 825 0.99 13.81 -8.05
CA ILE A 825 1.17 15.21 -7.62
C ILE A 825 2.22 15.91 -8.48
N LEU A 826 3.37 15.27 -8.72
CA LEU A 826 4.44 15.80 -9.56
C LEU A 826 4.00 15.93 -11.02
N GLN A 827 3.29 14.93 -11.56
CA GLN A 827 2.70 15.00 -12.90
C GLN A 827 1.73 16.17 -13.03
N TRP A 828 0.81 16.36 -12.07
CA TRP A 828 -0.11 17.50 -12.06
C TRP A 828 0.63 18.84 -11.98
N LEU A 829 1.63 18.94 -11.09
CA LEU A 829 2.48 20.13 -10.97
C LEU A 829 3.20 20.44 -12.29
N SER A 830 3.56 19.44 -13.10
CA SER A 830 4.24 19.67 -14.39
C SER A 830 3.45 20.54 -15.38
N TYR A 831 2.11 20.57 -15.28
CA TYR A 831 1.26 21.46 -16.10
C TYR A 831 1.13 22.87 -15.47
N VAL A 832 1.37 23.00 -14.17
CA VAL A 832 1.14 24.23 -13.39
C VAL A 832 2.38 25.15 -13.39
N PRO A 833 2.22 26.47 -13.59
CA PRO A 833 3.31 27.45 -13.43
C PRO A 833 4.09 27.33 -12.11
N SER A 834 5.37 27.71 -12.12
CA SER A 834 6.22 27.69 -10.93
C SER A 834 5.74 28.62 -9.81
N ARG A 835 5.04 29.69 -10.17
CA ARG A 835 4.30 30.61 -9.28
C ARG A 835 3.16 31.28 -10.03
N ARG A 836 2.19 31.84 -9.31
CA ARG A 836 1.07 32.56 -9.93
C ARG A 836 1.56 33.72 -10.81
N GLY A 837 1.07 33.76 -12.04
CA GLY A 837 1.46 34.76 -13.04
C GLY A 837 2.77 34.48 -13.77
N ALA A 838 3.49 33.40 -13.42
CA ALA A 838 4.63 32.93 -14.20
C ALA A 838 4.18 32.31 -15.55
N PRO A 839 5.09 32.16 -16.52
CA PRO A 839 4.82 31.45 -17.77
C PRO A 839 4.28 30.03 -17.54
N LEU A 840 3.53 29.52 -18.51
CA LEU A 840 3.20 28.10 -18.55
C LEU A 840 4.46 27.25 -18.71
N PRO A 841 4.55 26.10 -18.04
CA PRO A 841 5.67 25.16 -18.20
C PRO A 841 5.61 24.45 -19.56
N CYS A 842 6.18 25.05 -20.60
CA CYS A 842 6.38 24.40 -21.90
C CYS A 842 7.52 23.37 -21.81
N VAL A 843 7.30 22.18 -22.39
CA VAL A 843 8.30 21.11 -22.51
C VAL A 843 8.57 20.85 -24.00
N PRO A 844 9.80 20.54 -24.44
CA PRO A 844 10.06 20.14 -25.83
C PRO A 844 9.17 18.97 -26.25
N CYS A 845 8.40 19.15 -27.31
CA CYS A 845 7.45 18.13 -27.76
C CYS A 845 8.15 17.12 -28.67
N VAL A 846 8.14 15.84 -28.29
CA VAL A 846 8.59 14.73 -29.16
C VAL A 846 7.56 14.44 -30.26
N ASP A 847 6.28 14.73 -30.00
CA ASP A 847 5.17 14.49 -30.92
C ASP A 847 4.93 15.69 -31.87
N PRO A 848 5.18 15.58 -33.19
CA PRO A 848 5.10 16.72 -34.11
C PRO A 848 3.75 17.47 -34.05
N VAL A 849 3.82 18.80 -34.08
CA VAL A 849 2.61 19.65 -34.13
C VAL A 849 1.82 19.45 -35.42
N ARG A 850 2.54 19.26 -36.55
CA ARG A 850 1.99 19.18 -37.91
C ARG A 850 1.53 17.79 -38.35
N ARG A 851 1.38 16.83 -37.42
CA ARG A 851 0.80 15.53 -37.76
C ARG A 851 -0.72 15.63 -37.83
N TYR A 852 -1.33 14.80 -38.67
CA TYR A 852 -2.78 14.68 -38.72
C TYR A 852 -3.35 14.00 -37.46
N VAL A 853 -4.59 14.35 -37.12
CA VAL A 853 -5.40 13.61 -36.14
C VAL A 853 -5.88 12.33 -36.81
N THR A 854 -5.38 11.18 -36.33
CA THR A 854 -5.57 9.86 -36.95
C THR A 854 -6.90 9.19 -36.57
N PHE A 855 -7.45 9.50 -35.39
CA PHE A 855 -8.74 9.00 -34.96
C PHE A 855 -9.86 9.82 -35.58
N ASN A 856 -10.75 9.18 -36.35
CA ASN A 856 -11.94 9.80 -36.90
C ASN A 856 -13.18 9.26 -36.15
N PRO A 857 -13.88 10.09 -35.34
CA PRO A 857 -15.03 9.66 -34.56
C PRO A 857 -16.12 8.97 -35.41
N PRO A 858 -16.51 7.72 -35.08
CA PRO A 858 -17.64 7.08 -35.75
C PRO A 858 -18.97 7.71 -35.34
N SER A 859 -20.02 7.49 -36.13
CA SER A 859 -21.39 7.89 -35.79
C SER A 859 -21.99 7.08 -34.63
N SER A 860 -21.38 5.92 -34.31
CA SER A 860 -21.73 5.12 -33.14
C SER A 860 -21.06 5.63 -31.86
N PRO A 861 -21.63 5.36 -30.68
CA PRO A 861 -20.97 5.60 -29.40
C PRO A 861 -19.58 4.95 -29.33
N HIS A 862 -18.60 5.71 -28.83
CA HIS A 862 -17.18 5.37 -28.72
C HIS A 862 -16.56 6.06 -27.48
N ASP A 863 -15.36 5.64 -27.06
CA ASP A 863 -14.63 6.31 -25.99
C ASP A 863 -13.96 7.59 -26.52
N PRO A 864 -14.31 8.80 -26.03
CA PRO A 864 -13.67 10.03 -26.49
C PRO A 864 -12.21 10.13 -26.02
N ARG A 865 -11.70 9.24 -25.15
CA ARG A 865 -10.26 9.18 -24.83
C ARG A 865 -9.43 8.87 -26.07
N GLU A 866 -9.93 8.06 -27.00
CA GLU A 866 -9.27 7.78 -28.29
C GLU A 866 -9.05 9.07 -29.10
N LEU A 867 -10.06 9.95 -29.12
CA LEU A 867 -9.96 11.30 -29.69
C LEU A 867 -8.93 12.16 -28.95
N LEU A 868 -8.92 12.13 -27.61
CA LEU A 868 -7.99 12.94 -26.80
C LEU A 868 -6.54 12.49 -26.99
N HIS A 869 -6.27 11.18 -27.01
CA HIS A 869 -4.95 10.62 -27.31
C HIS A 869 -4.50 10.91 -28.75
N SER A 870 -5.41 10.95 -29.72
CA SER A 870 -5.07 11.31 -31.10
C SER A 870 -4.87 12.81 -31.30
N PHE A 871 -5.55 13.67 -30.54
CA PHE A 871 -5.43 15.13 -30.68
C PHE A 871 -4.25 15.74 -29.91
N PHE A 872 -4.09 15.36 -28.64
CA PHE A 872 -3.02 15.86 -27.77
C PHE A 872 -1.68 15.14 -28.01
N ASP A 873 -0.64 15.64 -27.35
CA ASP A 873 0.69 15.02 -27.38
C ASP A 873 0.63 13.63 -26.73
N THR A 874 1.34 12.65 -27.29
CA THR A 874 1.41 11.27 -26.79
C THR A 874 1.66 11.20 -25.28
N ASP A 875 0.89 10.37 -24.58
CA ASP A 875 0.92 10.15 -23.13
C ASP A 875 0.83 11.40 -22.24
N SER A 876 0.40 12.54 -22.80
CA SER A 876 0.29 13.80 -22.06
C SER A 876 -1.05 14.00 -21.33
N PHE A 877 -2.10 13.23 -21.66
CA PHE A 877 -3.43 13.41 -21.07
C PHE A 877 -3.57 12.74 -19.69
N MET A 878 -3.79 13.56 -18.68
CA MET A 878 -4.02 13.19 -17.29
C MET A 878 -5.50 13.45 -16.94
N GLU A 879 -6.32 12.40 -16.96
CA GLU A 879 -7.73 12.45 -16.55
C GLU A 879 -7.86 12.66 -15.03
N VAL A 880 -8.85 13.45 -14.61
CA VAL A 880 -9.22 13.67 -13.21
C VAL A 880 -10.71 13.44 -12.98
N MET A 881 -11.06 13.00 -11.77
CA MET A 881 -12.41 12.58 -11.36
C MET A 881 -13.02 11.51 -12.30
N PRO A 882 -12.31 10.42 -12.66
CA PRO A 882 -12.83 9.40 -13.59
C PRO A 882 -14.04 8.63 -13.04
N ASP A 883 -14.21 8.57 -11.72
CA ASP A 883 -15.29 7.82 -11.07
C ASP A 883 -16.61 8.61 -10.87
N TRP A 884 -16.59 9.93 -11.12
CA TRP A 884 -17.73 10.81 -10.90
C TRP A 884 -18.11 11.58 -12.16
N GLY A 885 -19.41 11.87 -12.34
CA GLY A 885 -19.92 12.63 -13.49
C GLY A 885 -19.46 12.06 -14.84
N ARG A 886 -19.45 10.72 -14.97
CA ARG A 886 -18.75 9.96 -16.02
C ARG A 886 -19.19 10.28 -17.45
N THR A 887 -20.35 10.92 -17.66
CA THR A 887 -20.75 11.42 -18.99
C THR A 887 -19.89 12.58 -19.50
N VAL A 888 -19.03 13.15 -18.65
CA VAL A 888 -18.03 14.17 -19.01
C VAL A 888 -16.65 13.74 -18.52
N ILE A 889 -15.65 13.91 -19.37
CA ILE A 889 -14.23 13.62 -19.10
C ILE A 889 -13.48 14.94 -18.98
N THR A 890 -12.65 15.05 -17.96
CA THR A 890 -11.95 16.28 -17.60
C THR A 890 -10.50 15.96 -17.25
N GLY A 891 -9.53 16.73 -17.75
CA GLY A 891 -8.12 16.45 -17.50
C GLY A 891 -7.18 17.58 -17.91
N ARG A 892 -5.87 17.36 -17.73
CA ARG A 892 -4.81 18.22 -18.28
C ARG A 892 -4.09 17.47 -19.39
N ALA A 893 -3.65 18.17 -20.43
CA ALA A 893 -2.92 17.63 -21.57
C ALA A 893 -1.76 18.54 -21.96
N ARG A 894 -0.98 18.13 -22.96
CA ARG A 894 -0.11 19.03 -23.72
C ARG A 894 -0.52 19.06 -25.19
N LEU A 895 -0.36 20.22 -25.81
CA LEU A 895 -0.56 20.44 -27.23
C LEU A 895 0.65 21.21 -27.78
N GLY A 896 1.54 20.52 -28.49
CA GLY A 896 2.82 21.07 -28.91
C GLY A 896 3.71 21.45 -27.72
N GLY A 897 3.71 20.64 -26.67
CA GLY A 897 4.47 20.86 -25.44
C GLY A 897 3.85 21.86 -24.46
N VAL A 898 2.89 22.69 -24.91
CA VAL A 898 2.17 23.68 -24.09
C VAL A 898 1.08 22.99 -23.27
N PRO A 899 1.03 23.18 -21.93
CA PRO A 899 0.01 22.57 -21.09
C PRO A 899 -1.37 23.24 -21.30
N ILE A 900 -2.43 22.43 -21.37
CA ILE A 900 -3.80 22.87 -21.61
C ILE A 900 -4.79 21.99 -20.84
N GLY A 901 -5.83 22.60 -20.27
CA GLY A 901 -6.97 21.90 -19.68
C GLY A 901 -7.92 21.40 -20.78
N ALA A 902 -8.50 20.20 -20.60
CA ALA A 902 -9.40 19.60 -21.57
C ALA A 902 -10.71 19.13 -20.92
N VAL A 903 -11.81 19.40 -21.62
CA VAL A 903 -13.15 18.84 -21.32
C VAL A 903 -13.68 18.15 -22.56
N ALA A 904 -14.16 16.91 -22.41
CA ALA A 904 -14.73 16.11 -23.49
C ALA A 904 -16.00 15.38 -23.01
N VAL A 905 -16.79 14.86 -23.95
CA VAL A 905 -18.09 14.24 -23.68
C VAL A 905 -18.04 12.76 -23.99
N GLU A 906 -18.40 11.94 -23.01
CA GLU A 906 -18.61 10.51 -23.21
C GLU A 906 -19.88 10.30 -24.05
N THR A 907 -19.75 9.47 -25.09
CA THR A 907 -20.83 9.24 -26.06
C THR A 907 -21.57 7.94 -25.80
N ARG A 908 -20.95 7.01 -25.06
CA ARG A 908 -21.60 5.80 -24.55
C ARG A 908 -22.53 6.13 -23.40
N THR A 909 -23.57 5.34 -23.24
CA THR A 909 -24.37 5.33 -22.01
C THR A 909 -23.48 4.85 -20.86
N VAL A 910 -23.55 5.52 -19.71
CA VAL A 910 -22.80 5.15 -18.51
C VAL A 910 -23.75 4.82 -17.38
N ASP A 911 -23.54 3.69 -16.73
CA ASP A 911 -24.31 3.31 -15.56
C ASP A 911 -23.66 3.83 -14.27
N LYS A 912 -24.49 4.44 -13.43
CA LYS A 912 -24.13 5.03 -12.15
C LYS A 912 -24.77 4.21 -11.02
N THR A 913 -23.94 3.52 -10.26
CA THR A 913 -24.37 2.74 -9.09
C THR A 913 -24.47 3.66 -7.86
N ILE A 914 -25.68 3.87 -7.35
CA ILE A 914 -25.91 4.51 -6.05
C ILE A 914 -25.87 3.41 -4.97
N PRO A 915 -24.93 3.45 -4.02
CA PRO A 915 -24.84 2.44 -2.97
C PRO A 915 -26.01 2.54 -1.99
N ALA A 916 -26.50 1.38 -1.52
CA ALA A 916 -27.45 1.33 -0.41
C ALA A 916 -26.81 1.85 0.87
N ASP A 917 -27.47 2.78 1.58
CA ASP A 917 -27.02 3.22 2.91
C ASP A 917 -27.41 2.16 3.97
N PRO A 918 -26.44 1.51 4.65
CA PRO A 918 -26.72 0.52 5.68
C PRO A 918 -27.54 1.05 6.87
N ALA A 919 -27.64 2.37 7.06
CA ALA A 919 -28.50 2.96 8.08
C ALA A 919 -29.99 2.68 7.80
N PHE A 920 -30.41 2.49 6.56
CA PHE A 920 -31.80 2.24 6.19
C PHE A 920 -32.01 0.79 5.76
N ALA A 921 -32.72 0.00 6.57
CA ALA A 921 -32.88 -1.44 6.35
C ALA A 921 -33.62 -1.82 5.04
N SER A 922 -34.34 -0.88 4.44
CA SER A 922 -35.02 -1.03 3.14
C SER A 922 -34.25 -0.42 1.97
N ALA A 923 -33.07 0.18 2.19
CA ALA A 923 -32.27 0.72 1.10
C ALA A 923 -31.71 -0.43 0.24
N GLN A 924 -31.78 -0.22 -1.06
CA GLN A 924 -31.25 -1.13 -2.07
C GLN A 924 -30.26 -0.36 -2.95
N ILE A 925 -29.36 -1.10 -3.60
CA ILE A 925 -28.48 -0.51 -4.61
C ILE A 925 -29.37 -0.09 -5.78
N ALA A 926 -29.25 1.16 -6.20
CA ALA A 926 -29.96 1.67 -7.38
C ALA A 926 -28.95 1.88 -8.51
N GLU A 927 -29.27 1.40 -9.70
CA GLU A 927 -28.47 1.62 -10.90
C GLU A 927 -29.20 2.63 -11.80
N GLU A 928 -28.53 3.76 -12.07
CA GLU A 928 -29.05 4.82 -12.92
C GLU A 928 -28.28 4.84 -14.24
N SER A 929 -28.95 4.50 -15.34
CA SER A 929 -28.35 4.63 -16.67
C SER A 929 -28.39 6.10 -17.14
N GLN A 930 -27.23 6.67 -17.41
CA GLN A 930 -27.04 8.04 -17.88
C GLN A 930 -26.65 8.02 -19.37
N ALA A 931 -27.49 8.57 -20.23
CA ALA A 931 -27.21 8.64 -21.67
C ALA A 931 -25.96 9.48 -21.96
N GLY A 932 -25.13 9.03 -22.91
CA GLY A 932 -24.02 9.82 -23.44
C GLY A 932 -24.52 11.10 -24.12
N GLN A 933 -23.62 12.08 -24.31
CA GLN A 933 -23.95 13.39 -24.89
C GLN A 933 -24.98 14.23 -24.10
N VAL A 934 -25.26 13.93 -22.82
CA VAL A 934 -26.22 14.66 -21.99
C VAL A 934 -25.60 15.12 -20.66
N TRP A 935 -25.86 16.38 -20.28
CA TRP A 935 -25.51 16.88 -18.95
C TRP A 935 -26.55 16.49 -17.90
N PHE A 936 -26.09 15.75 -16.89
CA PHE A 936 -26.79 15.44 -15.65
C PHE A 936 -26.26 16.34 -14.52
N PRO A 937 -26.94 16.45 -13.36
CA PRO A 937 -26.49 17.31 -12.26
C PRO A 937 -25.03 17.12 -11.85
N ASP A 938 -24.57 15.87 -11.77
CA ASP A 938 -23.19 15.51 -11.42
C ASP A 938 -22.21 15.92 -12.52
N SER A 939 -22.48 15.60 -13.79
CA SER A 939 -21.57 15.96 -14.89
C SER A 939 -21.54 17.46 -15.20
N ALA A 940 -22.64 18.19 -14.98
CA ALA A 940 -22.67 19.65 -15.05
C ALA A 940 -21.83 20.28 -13.92
N PHE A 941 -21.96 19.77 -12.69
CA PHE A 941 -21.14 20.26 -11.56
C PHE A 941 -19.65 19.93 -11.75
N LYS A 942 -19.33 18.73 -12.28
CA LYS A 942 -17.96 18.33 -12.67
C LYS A 942 -17.38 19.30 -13.71
N THR A 943 -18.16 19.66 -14.72
CA THR A 943 -17.76 20.62 -15.76
C THR A 943 -17.42 21.97 -15.14
N ALA A 944 -18.31 22.53 -14.31
CA ALA A 944 -18.09 23.82 -13.65
C ALA A 944 -16.87 23.81 -12.71
N GLN A 945 -16.70 22.74 -11.91
CA GLN A 945 -15.56 22.60 -11.01
C GLN A 945 -14.23 22.49 -11.78
N ALA A 946 -14.18 21.66 -12.84
CA ALA A 946 -12.98 21.49 -13.65
C ALA A 946 -12.54 22.79 -14.33
N ILE A 947 -13.48 23.54 -14.91
CA ILE A 947 -13.22 24.87 -15.50
C ILE A 947 -12.67 25.82 -14.42
N GLY A 948 -13.31 25.87 -13.24
CA GLY A 948 -12.85 26.70 -12.12
C GLY A 948 -11.44 26.34 -11.62
N ASP A 949 -11.08 25.05 -11.61
CA ASP A 949 -9.75 24.60 -11.20
C ASP A 949 -8.67 24.91 -12.24
N MET A 950 -8.96 24.76 -13.53
CA MET A 950 -8.03 25.07 -14.64
C MET A 950 -7.72 26.58 -14.71
N ASN A 951 -8.74 27.44 -14.55
CA ASN A 951 -8.58 28.90 -14.44
C ASN A 951 -7.61 29.29 -13.31
N ARG A 952 -7.74 28.64 -12.14
CA ARG A 952 -6.91 28.88 -10.96
C ARG A 952 -5.52 28.26 -11.05
N GLU A 953 -5.36 27.22 -11.86
CA GLU A 953 -4.04 26.68 -12.29
C GLU A 953 -3.34 27.59 -13.30
N GLY A 954 -4.04 28.57 -13.88
CA GLY A 954 -3.48 29.44 -14.92
C GLY A 954 -3.45 28.79 -16.30
N LEU A 955 -4.19 27.70 -16.51
CA LEU A 955 -4.20 26.94 -17.75
C LEU A 955 -5.15 27.53 -18.79
N PRO A 956 -4.83 27.46 -20.10
CA PRO A 956 -5.81 27.58 -21.17
C PRO A 956 -6.74 26.36 -21.16
N LEU A 957 -7.87 26.43 -21.86
CA LEU A 957 -8.88 25.37 -21.90
C LEU A 957 -9.29 25.06 -23.34
N ILE A 958 -9.50 23.78 -23.65
CA ILE A 958 -10.26 23.34 -24.82
C ILE A 958 -11.45 22.45 -24.41
N ILE A 959 -12.61 22.74 -24.98
CA ILE A 959 -13.86 22.00 -24.79
C ILE A 959 -14.23 21.32 -26.11
N PHE A 960 -14.15 20.00 -26.16
CA PHE A 960 -14.68 19.19 -27.27
C PHE A 960 -16.19 19.03 -27.09
N ALA A 961 -16.93 20.02 -27.58
CA ALA A 961 -18.36 20.18 -27.32
C ALA A 961 -19.21 19.19 -28.12
N ASN A 962 -19.85 18.25 -27.44
CA ASN A 962 -20.65 17.18 -28.07
C ASN A 962 -21.88 16.82 -27.21
N TRP A 963 -22.67 17.83 -26.84
CA TRP A 963 -23.86 17.68 -25.97
C TRP A 963 -25.17 17.99 -26.71
N ARG A 964 -26.12 17.06 -26.65
CA ARG A 964 -27.50 17.24 -27.12
C ARG A 964 -28.36 18.08 -26.18
N GLY A 965 -27.89 18.37 -24.97
CA GLY A 965 -28.59 19.21 -24.00
C GLY A 965 -28.38 18.78 -22.55
N PHE A 966 -29.23 19.32 -21.69
CA PHE A 966 -29.36 18.95 -20.29
C PHE A 966 -30.47 17.90 -20.09
N ALA A 967 -30.33 17.06 -19.09
CA ALA A 967 -31.37 16.12 -18.67
C ALA A 967 -32.58 16.89 -18.10
N GLY A 968 -33.60 17.12 -18.93
CA GLY A 968 -34.83 17.84 -18.57
C GLY A 968 -35.89 16.99 -17.84
N GLY A 969 -35.56 15.77 -17.39
CA GLY A 969 -36.48 14.88 -16.69
C GLY A 969 -36.78 15.35 -15.27
N LEU A 970 -37.93 14.97 -14.71
CA LEU A 970 -38.37 15.38 -13.36
C LEU A 970 -37.29 15.11 -12.29
N ARG A 971 -36.64 13.94 -12.34
CA ARG A 971 -35.56 13.57 -11.40
C ARG A 971 -34.39 14.55 -11.47
N ASP A 972 -33.91 14.85 -12.67
CA ASP A 972 -32.68 15.61 -12.87
C ASP A 972 -32.92 17.12 -12.67
N MET A 973 -34.13 17.59 -12.98
CA MET A 973 -34.63 18.92 -12.61
C MET A 973 -34.75 19.09 -11.09
N TYR A 974 -35.29 18.08 -10.39
CA TYR A 974 -35.31 18.05 -8.91
C TYR A 974 -33.90 17.92 -8.32
N GLY A 975 -33.01 17.20 -9.00
CA GLY A 975 -31.56 17.15 -8.76
C GLY A 975 -30.82 18.45 -9.09
N GLU A 976 -31.54 19.56 -9.29
CA GLU A 976 -31.01 20.91 -9.41
C GLU A 976 -30.10 21.17 -10.62
N VAL A 977 -30.26 20.41 -11.72
CA VAL A 977 -29.43 20.54 -12.95
C VAL A 977 -29.28 21.99 -13.45
N LEU A 978 -30.32 22.83 -13.30
CA LEU A 978 -30.29 24.25 -13.66
C LEU A 978 -29.25 25.07 -12.86
N LYS A 979 -29.04 24.77 -11.57
CA LYS A 979 -28.02 25.47 -10.76
C LYS A 979 -26.62 25.12 -11.25
N TYR A 980 -26.38 23.84 -11.52
CA TYR A 980 -25.08 23.36 -11.99
C TYR A 980 -24.78 23.84 -13.42
N GLY A 981 -25.80 23.94 -14.29
CA GLY A 981 -25.68 24.58 -15.60
C GLY A 981 -25.30 26.06 -15.52
N ALA A 982 -25.88 26.81 -14.57
CA ALA A 982 -25.49 28.21 -14.32
C ALA A 982 -24.04 28.34 -13.84
N TYR A 983 -23.55 27.43 -12.99
CA TYR A 983 -22.15 27.45 -12.53
C TYR A 983 -21.12 27.25 -13.66
N ILE A 984 -21.49 26.62 -14.78
CA ILE A 984 -20.62 26.55 -15.97
C ILE A 984 -20.41 27.96 -16.55
N VAL A 985 -21.49 28.74 -16.65
CA VAL A 985 -21.46 30.14 -17.15
C VAL A 985 -20.66 31.03 -16.19
N ASP A 986 -20.88 30.91 -14.87
CA ASP A 986 -20.11 31.66 -13.88
C ASP A 986 -18.60 31.33 -13.96
N ALA A 987 -18.24 30.06 -14.09
CA ALA A 987 -16.85 29.61 -14.20
C ALA A 987 -16.16 30.10 -15.50
N LEU A 988 -16.88 30.13 -16.63
CA LEU A 988 -16.38 30.67 -17.90
C LEU A 988 -16.29 32.21 -17.90
N ARG A 989 -17.22 32.89 -17.23
CA ARG A 989 -17.18 34.35 -17.03
C ARG A 989 -16.00 34.78 -16.16
N GLU A 990 -15.64 34.00 -15.13
CA GLU A 990 -14.45 34.26 -14.31
C GLU A 990 -13.12 33.84 -14.99
N TYR A 991 -13.17 33.20 -16.16
CA TYR A 991 -12.01 32.61 -16.83
C TYR A 991 -11.04 33.66 -17.41
N LYS A 992 -9.73 33.50 -17.18
CA LYS A 992 -8.72 34.54 -17.47
C LYS A 992 -7.70 34.17 -18.54
N GLN A 993 -7.74 32.94 -19.04
CA GLN A 993 -6.83 32.42 -20.06
C GLN A 993 -7.62 32.04 -21.32
N PRO A 994 -6.98 31.80 -22.47
CA PRO A 994 -7.69 31.44 -23.69
C PRO A 994 -8.54 30.17 -23.53
N VAL A 995 -9.78 30.23 -24.03
CA VAL A 995 -10.72 29.11 -24.05
C VAL A 995 -11.13 28.82 -25.49
N PHE A 996 -10.92 27.58 -25.93
CA PHE A 996 -11.38 27.10 -27.22
C PHE A 996 -12.60 26.19 -27.04
N VAL A 997 -13.69 26.49 -27.74
CA VAL A 997 -14.83 25.59 -27.84
C VAL A 997 -14.84 25.02 -29.26
N TYR A 998 -14.78 23.70 -29.38
CA TYR A 998 -14.69 23.02 -30.67
C TYR A 998 -15.71 21.89 -30.75
N ILE A 999 -16.64 21.95 -31.71
CA ILE A 999 -17.52 20.81 -32.01
C ILE A 999 -16.73 19.84 -32.90
N PRO A 1000 -16.40 18.62 -32.43
CA PRO A 1000 -15.56 17.68 -33.18
C PRO A 1000 -16.29 17.07 -34.38
N GLN A 1001 -15.57 16.30 -35.19
CA GLN A 1001 -16.15 15.58 -36.33
C GLN A 1001 -17.25 14.62 -35.86
N GLY A 1002 -18.43 14.65 -36.52
CA GLY A 1002 -19.61 13.90 -36.11
C GLY A 1002 -20.25 14.38 -34.79
N GLY A 1003 -19.67 15.39 -34.13
CA GLY A 1003 -20.16 15.98 -32.90
C GLY A 1003 -21.43 16.79 -33.11
N GLU A 1004 -22.31 16.76 -32.11
CA GLU A 1004 -23.58 17.47 -32.13
C GLU A 1004 -23.73 18.37 -30.90
N LEU A 1005 -24.06 19.64 -31.13
CA LEU A 1005 -24.39 20.59 -30.07
C LEU A 1005 -25.81 21.13 -30.28
N ARG A 1006 -26.59 21.24 -29.19
CA ARG A 1006 -28.01 21.66 -29.26
C ARG A 1006 -28.34 22.78 -28.28
N GLY A 1007 -29.46 23.46 -28.50
CA GLY A 1007 -29.84 24.74 -27.90
C GLY A 1007 -29.49 24.90 -26.41
N GLY A 1008 -29.99 24.01 -25.54
CA GLY A 1008 -29.72 24.10 -24.10
C GLY A 1008 -28.22 24.00 -23.75
N ALA A 1009 -27.47 23.15 -24.44
CA ALA A 1009 -26.04 22.99 -24.21
C ALA A 1009 -25.19 24.10 -24.85
N TRP A 1010 -25.60 24.63 -26.01
CA TRP A 1010 -24.92 25.74 -26.68
C TRP A 1010 -24.84 26.98 -25.77
N VAL A 1011 -25.96 27.35 -25.14
CA VAL A 1011 -26.10 28.59 -24.36
C VAL A 1011 -25.09 28.71 -23.21
N VAL A 1012 -24.64 27.60 -22.62
CA VAL A 1012 -23.72 27.61 -21.46
C VAL A 1012 -22.24 27.61 -21.83
N ILE A 1013 -21.88 27.48 -23.11
CA ILE A 1013 -20.49 27.49 -23.61
C ILE A 1013 -20.29 28.44 -24.81
N ASP A 1014 -21.25 29.33 -25.09
CA ASP A 1014 -21.14 30.31 -26.17
C ASP A 1014 -20.04 31.35 -25.89
N SER A 1015 -19.31 31.77 -26.92
CA SER A 1015 -18.20 32.72 -26.77
C SER A 1015 -18.63 34.11 -26.30
N SER A 1016 -19.91 34.48 -26.42
CA SER A 1016 -20.44 35.74 -25.87
C SER A 1016 -20.44 35.80 -24.33
N ILE A 1017 -20.26 34.68 -23.62
CA ILE A 1017 -20.11 34.66 -22.15
C ILE A 1017 -18.83 35.41 -21.72
N ASN A 1018 -17.74 35.24 -22.47
CA ASN A 1018 -16.44 35.87 -22.21
C ASN A 1018 -15.70 36.12 -23.54
N PRO A 1019 -16.13 37.13 -24.32
CA PRO A 1019 -15.67 37.33 -25.71
C PRO A 1019 -14.21 37.78 -25.82
N GLU A 1020 -13.57 38.18 -24.72
CA GLU A 1020 -12.14 38.50 -24.71
C GLU A 1020 -11.26 37.25 -24.73
N GLN A 1021 -11.75 36.13 -24.17
CA GLN A 1021 -10.98 34.90 -23.94
C GLN A 1021 -11.52 33.68 -24.71
N MET A 1022 -12.82 33.62 -25.02
CA MET A 1022 -13.46 32.47 -25.66
C MET A 1022 -13.48 32.58 -27.20
N GLU A 1023 -13.01 31.53 -27.89
CA GLU A 1023 -13.14 31.36 -29.33
C GLU A 1023 -13.91 30.07 -29.67
N PHE A 1024 -14.87 30.15 -30.60
CA PHE A 1024 -15.77 29.04 -30.94
C PHE A 1024 -15.55 28.57 -32.39
N TYR A 1025 -15.32 27.28 -32.57
CA TYR A 1025 -15.02 26.60 -33.82
C TYR A 1025 -15.89 25.33 -34.00
N ALA A 1026 -16.01 24.84 -35.23
CA ALA A 1026 -16.68 23.56 -35.52
C ALA A 1026 -15.96 22.80 -36.63
N ALA A 1027 -16.00 21.46 -36.58
CA ALA A 1027 -15.54 20.58 -37.65
C ALA A 1027 -16.49 20.61 -38.85
N GLU A 1028 -16.02 20.20 -40.03
CA GLU A 1028 -16.84 20.17 -41.26
C GLU A 1028 -18.05 19.23 -41.16
N GLY A 1029 -17.92 18.12 -40.44
CA GLY A 1029 -19.01 17.16 -40.16
C GLY A 1029 -19.76 17.41 -38.84
N ALA A 1030 -19.56 18.55 -38.18
CA ALA A 1030 -20.28 18.90 -36.96
C ALA A 1030 -21.74 19.32 -37.24
N LYS A 1031 -22.63 19.24 -36.25
CA LYS A 1031 -24.01 19.75 -36.33
C LYS A 1031 -24.39 20.62 -35.14
N GLY A 1032 -25.05 21.75 -35.38
CA GLY A 1032 -25.36 22.76 -34.38
C GLY A 1032 -26.69 23.44 -34.67
N GLY A 1033 -27.66 23.32 -33.76
CA GLY A 1033 -29.03 23.81 -33.96
C GLY A 1033 -29.81 23.92 -32.65
N VAL A 1034 -30.99 24.55 -32.67
CA VAL A 1034 -31.78 24.75 -31.44
C VAL A 1034 -32.39 23.43 -30.93
N LEU A 1035 -32.86 22.60 -31.85
CA LEU A 1035 -33.45 21.28 -31.62
C LEU A 1035 -32.88 20.29 -32.64
N GLU A 1036 -33.05 18.99 -32.40
CA GLU A 1036 -32.73 17.99 -33.42
C GLU A 1036 -33.69 18.11 -34.64
N PRO A 1037 -33.23 17.80 -35.86
CA PRO A 1037 -34.02 17.94 -37.10
C PRO A 1037 -35.41 17.29 -37.06
N GLU A 1038 -35.54 16.14 -36.40
CA GLU A 1038 -36.81 15.42 -36.25
C GLU A 1038 -37.82 16.22 -35.41
N GLY A 1039 -37.37 16.81 -34.30
CA GLY A 1039 -38.19 17.69 -33.46
C GLY A 1039 -38.57 19.01 -34.15
N ILE A 1040 -37.69 19.55 -35.01
CA ILE A 1040 -38.00 20.73 -35.83
C ILE A 1040 -39.13 20.40 -36.82
N VAL A 1041 -39.03 19.26 -37.52
CA VAL A 1041 -40.04 18.83 -38.51
C VAL A 1041 -41.42 18.68 -37.89
N ASP A 1042 -41.54 18.01 -36.73
CA ASP A 1042 -42.83 17.78 -36.10
C ASP A 1042 -43.50 19.08 -35.61
N ILE A 1043 -42.74 20.15 -35.36
CA ILE A 1043 -43.26 21.47 -34.97
C ILE A 1043 -43.55 22.38 -36.18
N LYS A 1044 -42.62 22.44 -37.14
CA LYS A 1044 -42.53 23.47 -38.19
C LYS A 1044 -42.77 22.98 -39.62
N PHE A 1045 -42.71 21.68 -39.90
CA PHE A 1045 -42.93 21.10 -41.23
C PHE A 1045 -44.10 20.11 -41.17
N ARG A 1046 -45.29 20.65 -40.92
CA ARG A 1046 -46.49 19.89 -40.55
C ARG A 1046 -47.07 19.13 -41.75
N ARG A 1047 -48.08 18.30 -41.51
CA ARG A 1047 -48.75 17.50 -42.56
C ARG A 1047 -49.20 18.35 -43.77
N GLN A 1048 -49.66 19.59 -43.55
CA GLN A 1048 -50.06 20.48 -44.65
C GLN A 1048 -48.87 20.90 -45.53
N ASP A 1049 -47.71 21.19 -44.92
CA ASP A 1049 -46.48 21.57 -45.62
C ASP A 1049 -45.88 20.38 -46.38
N LEU A 1050 -45.94 19.18 -45.79
CA LEU A 1050 -45.58 17.92 -46.44
C LEU A 1050 -46.45 17.66 -47.67
N LEU A 1051 -47.78 17.78 -47.55
CA LEU A 1051 -48.72 17.61 -48.67
C LEU A 1051 -48.53 18.69 -49.76
N SER A 1052 -48.28 19.94 -49.38
CA SER A 1052 -47.97 21.01 -50.34
C SER A 1052 -46.65 20.74 -51.08
N THR A 1053 -45.66 20.16 -50.39
CA THR A 1053 -44.38 19.78 -51.00
C THR A 1053 -44.57 18.60 -51.95
N MET A 1054 -45.34 17.57 -51.57
CA MET A 1054 -45.73 16.45 -52.45
C MET A 1054 -46.37 16.94 -53.75
N LYS A 1055 -47.38 17.83 -53.67
CA LYS A 1055 -48.05 18.40 -54.84
C LYS A 1055 -47.09 19.15 -55.77
N ARG A 1056 -45.99 19.72 -55.23
CA ARG A 1056 -45.01 20.52 -55.97
C ARG A 1056 -43.88 19.69 -56.60
N THR A 1057 -43.39 18.65 -55.92
CA THR A 1057 -42.14 17.96 -56.31
C THR A 1057 -42.34 16.60 -56.99
N ILE A 1058 -43.54 16.02 -56.95
CA ILE A 1058 -43.80 14.71 -57.57
C ILE A 1058 -44.02 14.88 -59.08
N PRO A 1059 -43.21 14.24 -59.95
CA PRO A 1059 -43.40 14.28 -61.40
C PRO A 1059 -44.78 13.75 -61.80
N GLY A 1060 -45.49 14.50 -62.65
CA GLY A 1060 -46.87 14.18 -63.04
C GLY A 1060 -47.96 14.75 -62.13
N GLY A 1061 -47.60 15.27 -60.95
CA GLY A 1061 -48.52 15.86 -59.98
C GLY A 1061 -49.31 14.84 -59.15
N ILE A 1062 -49.82 15.29 -58.00
CA ILE A 1062 -50.72 14.52 -57.14
C ILE A 1062 -51.99 15.35 -56.90
N GLY A 1063 -53.13 14.82 -57.32
CA GLY A 1063 -54.44 15.44 -57.13
C GLY A 1063 -55.03 15.15 -55.74
N ASP A 1064 -56.33 15.39 -55.63
CA ASP A 1064 -57.13 15.04 -54.45
C ASP A 1064 -58.11 13.89 -54.76
N SER A 1065 -57.73 13.00 -55.68
CA SER A 1065 -58.49 11.78 -56.00
C SER A 1065 -58.31 10.68 -54.94
N HIS A 1066 -59.20 9.69 -54.95
CA HIS A 1066 -59.18 8.60 -53.97
C HIS A 1066 -57.96 7.68 -54.10
N GLU A 1067 -57.38 7.56 -55.31
CA GLU A 1067 -56.10 6.90 -55.56
C GLU A 1067 -54.92 7.76 -55.11
N ASP A 1068 -55.01 9.08 -55.29
CA ASP A 1068 -53.96 10.02 -54.87
C ASP A 1068 -53.85 10.12 -53.35
N GLU A 1069 -54.94 9.98 -52.59
CA GLU A 1069 -54.87 9.85 -51.13
C GLU A 1069 -54.15 8.57 -50.67
N ALA A 1070 -54.30 7.46 -51.39
CA ALA A 1070 -53.52 6.25 -51.14
C ALA A 1070 -52.02 6.48 -51.42
N LYS A 1071 -51.69 7.13 -52.56
CA LYS A 1071 -50.30 7.52 -52.91
C LYS A 1071 -49.69 8.49 -51.89
N LYS A 1072 -50.41 9.54 -51.50
CA LYS A 1072 -50.00 10.49 -50.44
C LYS A 1072 -49.66 9.73 -49.16
N LYS A 1073 -50.56 8.86 -48.69
CA LYS A 1073 -50.35 8.06 -47.47
C LYS A 1073 -49.11 7.16 -47.57
N ALA A 1074 -48.87 6.53 -48.72
CA ALA A 1074 -47.67 5.71 -48.95
C ALA A 1074 -46.37 6.53 -48.98
N LEU A 1075 -46.40 7.76 -49.51
CA LEU A 1075 -45.22 8.63 -49.64
C LEU A 1075 -44.94 9.48 -48.38
N MET A 1076 -45.86 9.55 -47.40
CA MET A 1076 -45.67 10.31 -46.16
C MET A 1076 -44.34 10.02 -45.43
N PRO A 1077 -43.87 8.76 -45.27
CA PRO A 1077 -42.60 8.49 -44.58
C PRO A 1077 -41.40 9.08 -45.33
N THR A 1078 -41.34 8.92 -46.65
CA THR A 1078 -40.28 9.46 -47.51
C THR A 1078 -40.26 10.99 -47.49
N PHE A 1079 -41.43 11.64 -47.50
CA PHE A 1079 -41.51 13.10 -47.37
C PHE A 1079 -41.18 13.58 -45.95
N LYS A 1080 -41.45 12.80 -44.89
CA LYS A 1080 -40.93 13.12 -43.55
C LYS A 1080 -39.40 13.03 -43.52
N GLN A 1081 -38.79 12.00 -44.11
CA GLN A 1081 -37.33 11.90 -44.25
C GLN A 1081 -36.74 13.08 -45.05
N LEU A 1082 -37.38 13.49 -46.14
CA LEU A 1082 -36.99 14.68 -46.92
C LEU A 1082 -37.08 15.96 -46.08
N ALA A 1083 -38.13 16.13 -45.28
CA ALA A 1083 -38.26 17.26 -44.37
C ALA A 1083 -37.20 17.24 -43.26
N VAL A 1084 -36.84 16.07 -42.73
CA VAL A 1084 -35.76 15.89 -41.74
C VAL A 1084 -34.41 16.23 -42.36
N HIS A 1085 -34.14 15.82 -43.59
CA HIS A 1085 -32.94 16.23 -44.32
C HIS A 1085 -32.90 17.74 -44.57
N PHE A 1086 -34.02 18.34 -44.99
CA PHE A 1086 -34.14 19.79 -45.14
C PHE A 1086 -33.92 20.56 -43.83
N ALA A 1087 -34.43 20.07 -42.70
CA ALA A 1087 -34.15 20.63 -41.39
C ALA A 1087 -32.65 20.51 -41.06
N ALA A 1088 -32.04 19.33 -41.25
CA ALA A 1088 -30.61 19.11 -40.98
C ALA A 1088 -29.66 20.00 -41.78
N LEU A 1089 -30.04 20.47 -42.98
CA LEU A 1089 -29.25 21.45 -43.74
C LEU A 1089 -29.07 22.80 -43.01
N HIS A 1090 -30.00 23.16 -42.11
CA HIS A 1090 -29.92 24.37 -41.30
C HIS A 1090 -28.91 24.24 -40.14
N ASP A 1091 -28.60 23.02 -39.73
CA ASP A 1091 -27.70 22.73 -38.60
C ASP A 1091 -26.24 22.59 -39.02
N THR A 1092 -25.89 22.93 -40.27
CA THR A 1092 -24.56 22.71 -40.86
C THR A 1092 -23.55 23.80 -40.44
N PRO A 1093 -22.23 23.50 -40.38
CA PRO A 1093 -21.21 24.46 -39.95
C PRO A 1093 -21.12 25.70 -40.84
N GLY A 1094 -21.42 25.56 -42.14
CA GLY A 1094 -21.53 26.69 -43.06
C GLY A 1094 -22.63 27.68 -42.68
N VAL A 1095 -23.77 27.19 -42.15
CA VAL A 1095 -24.83 28.06 -41.61
C VAL A 1095 -24.37 28.73 -40.32
N MET A 1096 -23.71 28.02 -39.41
CA MET A 1096 -23.16 28.61 -38.17
C MET A 1096 -22.19 29.76 -38.48
N LEU A 1097 -21.28 29.56 -39.44
CA LEU A 1097 -20.32 30.57 -39.90
C LEU A 1097 -21.02 31.76 -40.59
N HIS A 1098 -22.00 31.49 -41.47
CA HIS A 1098 -22.80 32.55 -42.10
C HIS A 1098 -23.59 33.38 -41.08
N LYS A 1099 -24.06 32.77 -39.99
CA LYS A 1099 -24.71 33.46 -38.86
C LYS A 1099 -23.72 34.08 -37.86
N LYS A 1100 -22.40 33.93 -38.06
CA LYS A 1100 -21.34 34.39 -37.17
C LYS A 1100 -21.41 33.80 -35.74
N ALA A 1101 -22.00 32.62 -35.60
CA ALA A 1101 -22.07 31.88 -34.32
C ALA A 1101 -20.75 31.16 -33.99
N ILE A 1102 -19.94 30.86 -35.01
CA ILE A 1102 -18.57 30.36 -34.90
C ILE A 1102 -17.60 31.26 -35.67
N LYS A 1103 -16.33 31.25 -35.29
CA LYS A 1103 -15.25 32.05 -35.87
C LYS A 1103 -14.72 31.46 -37.18
N ALA A 1104 -14.59 30.13 -37.25
CA ALA A 1104 -14.21 29.40 -38.46
C ALA A 1104 -14.69 27.94 -38.41
N VAL A 1105 -14.78 27.31 -39.58
CA VAL A 1105 -14.89 25.86 -39.73
C VAL A 1105 -13.47 25.31 -39.91
N ILE A 1106 -13.09 24.31 -39.12
CA ILE A 1106 -11.73 23.76 -39.08
C ILE A 1106 -11.78 22.28 -39.48
N PRO A 1107 -11.05 21.83 -40.54
CA PRO A 1107 -10.99 20.42 -40.90
C PRO A 1107 -10.45 19.57 -39.75
N TRP A 1108 -11.05 18.39 -39.55
CA TRP A 1108 -10.72 17.53 -38.41
C TRP A 1108 -9.26 17.08 -38.41
N GLU A 1109 -8.76 16.65 -39.57
CA GLU A 1109 -7.42 16.08 -39.74
C GLU A 1109 -6.31 17.09 -39.37
N THR A 1110 -6.46 18.37 -39.72
CA THR A 1110 -5.50 19.45 -39.43
C THR A 1110 -5.79 20.22 -38.15
N SER A 1111 -6.80 19.82 -37.36
CA SER A 1111 -7.22 20.54 -36.16
C SER A 1111 -6.11 20.65 -35.09
N ARG A 1112 -5.25 19.63 -34.95
CA ARG A 1112 -4.08 19.65 -34.04
C ARG A 1112 -3.13 20.80 -34.37
N GLU A 1113 -2.70 20.93 -35.63
CA GLU A 1113 -1.81 22.00 -36.08
C GLU A 1113 -2.46 23.37 -35.86
N PHE A 1114 -3.72 23.53 -36.28
CA PHE A 1114 -4.47 24.78 -36.11
C PHE A 1114 -4.54 25.21 -34.64
N PHE A 1115 -4.97 24.34 -33.73
CA PHE A 1115 -5.13 24.68 -32.32
C PHE A 1115 -3.79 24.87 -31.59
N ALA A 1116 -2.74 24.13 -31.95
CA ALA A 1116 -1.41 24.34 -31.37
C ALA A 1116 -0.85 25.73 -31.72
N LEU A 1117 -0.91 26.12 -33.00
CA LEU A 1117 -0.47 27.44 -33.46
C LEU A 1117 -1.35 28.56 -32.90
N ARG A 1118 -2.69 28.38 -32.90
CA ARG A 1118 -3.62 29.37 -32.33
C ARG A 1118 -3.46 29.52 -30.82
N LEU A 1119 -3.17 28.44 -30.09
CA LEU A 1119 -2.87 28.46 -28.66
C LEU A 1119 -1.61 29.29 -28.37
N ARG A 1120 -0.51 29.07 -29.09
CA ARG A 1120 0.72 29.87 -28.95
C ARG A 1120 0.46 31.35 -29.23
N ALA A 1121 -0.25 31.67 -30.31
CA ALA A 1121 -0.62 33.04 -30.66
C ALA A 1121 -1.45 33.71 -29.55
N ARG A 1122 -2.49 33.03 -29.05
CA ARG A 1122 -3.36 33.54 -27.99
C ARG A 1122 -2.63 33.73 -26.66
N LEU A 1123 -1.75 32.81 -26.28
CA LEU A 1123 -0.92 32.97 -25.08
C LEU A 1123 0.03 34.17 -25.22
N ALA A 1124 0.57 34.42 -26.41
CA ALA A 1124 1.38 35.61 -26.66
C ALA A 1124 0.55 36.90 -26.57
N GLU A 1125 -0.63 36.93 -27.21
CA GLU A 1125 -1.60 38.05 -27.11
C GLU A 1125 -1.93 38.38 -25.64
N GLU A 1126 -2.29 37.38 -24.81
CA GLU A 1126 -2.65 37.61 -23.40
C GLU A 1126 -1.49 38.07 -22.51
N ARG A 1127 -0.25 37.62 -22.79
CA ARG A 1127 0.93 38.11 -22.07
C ARG A 1127 1.26 39.55 -22.42
N ILE A 1128 1.17 39.93 -23.69
CA ILE A 1128 1.34 41.32 -24.12
C ILE A 1128 0.26 42.21 -23.47
N LYS A 1129 -1.01 41.81 -23.48
CA LYS A 1129 -2.10 42.53 -22.76
C LYS A 1129 -1.80 42.68 -21.27
N SER A 1130 -1.35 41.62 -20.61
CA SER A 1130 -0.99 41.63 -19.19
C SER A 1130 0.16 42.61 -18.91
N ALA A 1131 1.17 42.66 -19.78
CA ALA A 1131 2.28 43.60 -19.68
C ALA A 1131 1.86 45.06 -19.95
N ILE A 1132 0.92 45.30 -20.88
CA ILE A 1132 0.31 46.62 -21.14
C ILE A 1132 -0.42 47.11 -19.88
N ILE A 1133 -1.30 46.28 -19.29
CA ILE A 1133 -2.03 46.62 -18.03
C ILE A 1133 -1.03 46.90 -16.90
N ALA A 1134 0.03 46.09 -16.77
CA ALA A 1134 1.04 46.25 -15.73
C ALA A 1134 1.84 47.57 -15.83
N ARG A 1135 1.86 48.21 -17.00
CA ARG A 1135 2.42 49.56 -17.23
C ARG A 1135 1.36 50.66 -17.31
N GLY A 1136 0.14 50.42 -16.79
CA GLY A 1136 -0.94 51.41 -16.73
C GLY A 1136 -1.72 51.60 -18.03
N GLY A 1137 -1.45 50.84 -19.08
CA GLY A 1137 -2.15 50.94 -20.36
C GLY A 1137 -3.62 50.50 -20.29
N SER A 1138 -4.46 51.16 -21.08
CA SER A 1138 -5.91 50.88 -21.16
C SER A 1138 -6.23 49.68 -22.04
N SER A 1139 -7.31 48.94 -21.70
CA SER A 1139 -7.81 47.85 -22.55
C SER A 1139 -8.33 48.33 -23.92
N ALA A 1140 -8.70 49.61 -24.02
CA ALA A 1140 -9.10 50.23 -25.29
C ALA A 1140 -7.96 50.25 -26.33
N ASP A 1141 -6.69 50.27 -25.90
CA ASP A 1141 -5.53 50.33 -26.78
C ASP A 1141 -5.08 48.96 -27.31
N PHE A 1142 -5.59 47.84 -26.75
CA PHE A 1142 -5.15 46.50 -27.13
C PHE A 1142 -5.18 46.23 -28.64
N PRO A 1143 -6.23 46.58 -29.42
CA PRO A 1143 -6.24 46.29 -30.86
C PRO A 1143 -5.15 47.05 -31.62
N ARG A 1144 -4.86 48.30 -31.23
CA ARG A 1144 -3.83 49.14 -31.86
C ARG A 1144 -2.43 48.64 -31.50
N LEU A 1145 -2.19 48.34 -30.23
CA LEU A 1145 -0.89 47.89 -29.74
C LEU A 1145 -0.55 46.49 -30.23
N LEU A 1146 -1.47 45.53 -30.16
CA LEU A 1146 -1.26 44.17 -30.68
C LEU A 1146 -0.99 44.17 -32.20
N ALA A 1147 -1.68 45.03 -32.97
CA ALA A 1147 -1.41 45.19 -34.40
C ALA A 1147 0.02 45.70 -34.68
N SER A 1148 0.58 46.55 -33.82
CA SER A 1148 1.97 47.06 -33.98
C SER A 1148 3.05 46.00 -33.75
N VAL A 1149 2.74 44.92 -33.03
CA VAL A 1149 3.66 43.81 -32.73
C VAL A 1149 3.23 42.47 -33.36
N SER A 1150 2.36 42.49 -34.37
CA SER A 1150 1.86 41.28 -35.06
C SER A 1150 3.00 40.39 -35.58
N ASN A 1151 4.05 40.99 -36.15
CA ASN A 1151 5.22 40.27 -36.65
C ASN A 1151 5.95 39.48 -35.55
N VAL A 1152 5.95 39.98 -34.31
CA VAL A 1152 6.56 39.29 -33.16
C VAL A 1152 5.70 38.10 -32.73
N ILE A 1153 4.37 38.26 -32.76
CA ILE A 1153 3.44 37.16 -32.48
C ILE A 1153 3.61 36.04 -33.53
N GLU A 1154 3.77 36.39 -34.81
CA GLU A 1154 4.07 35.44 -35.89
C GLU A 1154 5.41 34.71 -35.68
N GLN A 1155 6.45 35.40 -35.23
CA GLN A 1155 7.74 34.78 -34.86
C GLN A 1155 7.59 33.79 -33.70
N VAL A 1156 6.91 34.16 -32.61
CA VAL A 1156 6.67 33.30 -31.44
C VAL A 1156 5.81 32.07 -31.78
N VAL A 1157 4.95 32.17 -32.80
CA VAL A 1157 4.17 31.05 -33.36
C VAL A 1157 5.05 30.15 -34.24
N ALA A 1158 5.98 30.74 -35.02
CA ALA A 1158 6.93 29.99 -35.86
C ALA A 1158 8.02 29.28 -35.04
N GLU A 1159 8.36 29.78 -33.85
CA GLU A 1159 9.13 29.04 -32.84
C GLU A 1159 8.29 27.88 -32.29
N GLU A 1160 8.27 26.74 -32.99
CA GLU A 1160 7.54 25.54 -32.57
C GLU A 1160 8.00 24.99 -31.21
N PHE A 1161 9.21 25.34 -30.77
CA PHE A 1161 9.80 24.92 -29.49
C PHE A 1161 10.18 26.12 -28.62
N GLY A 1162 9.58 26.24 -27.43
CA GLY A 1162 9.98 27.25 -26.45
C GLY A 1162 8.85 27.73 -25.56
N VAL A 1163 9.23 28.35 -24.44
CA VAL A 1163 8.32 29.06 -23.54
C VAL A 1163 7.82 30.32 -24.25
N VAL A 1164 6.51 30.56 -24.25
CA VAL A 1164 5.89 31.71 -24.94
C VAL A 1164 6.12 32.99 -24.12
N VAL A 1165 7.27 33.68 -24.31
CA VAL A 1165 7.69 34.92 -23.61
C VAL A 1165 7.80 36.13 -24.57
N PRO A 1166 6.72 36.60 -25.20
CA PRO A 1166 6.79 37.73 -26.14
C PRO A 1166 7.25 39.04 -25.49
N GLU A 1167 7.03 39.25 -24.20
CA GLU A 1167 7.34 40.52 -23.53
C GLU A 1167 8.84 40.78 -23.33
N THR A 1168 9.69 39.76 -23.49
CA THR A 1168 11.16 39.92 -23.51
C THR A 1168 11.72 40.19 -24.90
N HIS A 1169 10.86 40.28 -25.94
CA HIS A 1169 11.28 40.64 -27.28
C HIS A 1169 11.51 42.15 -27.39
N ALA A 1170 12.61 42.58 -28.01
CA ALA A 1170 13.04 43.98 -28.02
C ALA A 1170 11.96 44.95 -28.57
N ASP A 1171 11.23 44.56 -29.61
CA ASP A 1171 10.15 45.37 -30.18
C ASP A 1171 8.94 45.52 -29.21
N VAL A 1172 8.65 44.48 -28.43
CA VAL A 1172 7.58 44.51 -27.42
C VAL A 1172 8.03 45.32 -26.21
N GLU A 1173 9.29 45.20 -25.77
CA GLU A 1173 9.84 46.07 -24.73
C GLU A 1173 9.82 47.55 -25.15
N ALA A 1174 10.16 47.85 -26.41
CA ALA A 1174 10.11 49.20 -26.98
C ALA A 1174 8.67 49.74 -27.05
N MET A 1175 7.71 48.94 -27.52
CA MET A 1175 6.28 49.29 -27.51
C MET A 1175 5.77 49.50 -26.08
N LEU A 1176 6.15 48.65 -25.12
CA LEU A 1176 5.78 48.81 -23.72
C LEU A 1176 6.48 50.03 -23.08
N ALA A 1177 7.59 50.52 -23.62
CA ALA A 1177 8.31 51.68 -23.11
C ALA A 1177 7.73 53.03 -23.59
N THR A 1178 6.99 53.06 -24.69
CA THR A 1178 6.28 54.28 -25.13
C THR A 1178 5.05 54.59 -24.27
N ILE A 1179 4.41 53.57 -23.68
CA ILE A 1179 3.27 53.73 -22.76
C ILE A 1179 3.65 54.59 -21.54
N ASN A 1180 4.91 54.49 -21.06
CA ASN A 1180 5.43 55.25 -19.92
C ASN A 1180 5.82 56.71 -20.24
N ARG A 1181 5.59 57.24 -21.46
CA ARG A 1181 6.10 58.56 -21.88
C ARG A 1181 5.09 59.71 -21.93
N ASP A 1182 3.81 59.42 -21.70
CA ASP A 1182 2.71 60.41 -21.82
C ASP A 1182 2.13 60.87 -20.46
N ASP A 1183 2.86 60.68 -19.35
CA ASP A 1183 2.61 61.25 -18.01
C ASP A 1183 3.63 62.37 -17.68
#